data_AF-R9J8R4-F1
#
_entry.id   AF-R9J8R4-F1
#
_cell.length_a   1.000
_cell.length_b   1.000
_cell.length_c   1.000
_cell.angle_alpha   90.00
_cell.angle_beta   90.00
_cell.angle_gamma   90.00
#
_symmetry.space_group_name_H-M   'P 1'
#
loop_
_entity.id
_entity.type
_entity.pdbx_description
1 polymer ?
#
loop_
_entity_poly.entity_id
_entity_poly.type
_entity_poly.pdbx_seq_one_letter_code
_entity_poly.pdbx_strand_id
1 'polypeptide(L)'
;MKEKIGQITLDDKHYPGKDFYCDGAVEDELLEIVKRHDSGQFRRIIEERAQWPVLYHLSPLRENIVDWLPMDKNAKVLEIGSGCGAITGKLAEKAGSVTCVELSKKRSLINAYRHQDCGNVTIHLGNFKDIEPDLPGDFDYICFIGVFEYGQSYIGTEDPYVDWLKMMRRHLKEDGRIVIAIENRLGLKYFAGCMEDHLGTYFSGIEDYAGGGGVRTFVRSRLERMLAESGLGEYSFYYPYPDYKFMTAVYSDERLPKPGELYDNLRNFDRDRMLLFDEKQAFDGLIRDGLFPVFSNSYMVVAGPRPDIKYAKYSNDRAAEYAIRTELQVENERPLIRKYAMSAEASEHIQGMGTAYRDLAERYAGSKLEINECRVLEDGTGAEFEYIEGTTLEEILDGFLEKEDWDSFYALFDEYVERISYGEELPVADYDLIFANILVSLPEGAKAADLETVKVSPWTVIDYEWTFGKSMSAKETAYRALYCYVLENEKRKKLDLAHMAGRLGITSEEEEGFVAREADFQKFVTGRYKSMGEMRELIGFRTMEPEKWLHKFDGSSKEERVQLYMDRGKGYSEEDSYFLKDAYDGEHVIHIRVKVDRDVRALRVDPAMDCCAVKIRKLLWNGKEMGNSRKTLSTNGKRTGKGSYVFATKDPNLCIKAGSMEEAGDNEMELELEIVRLPQDMAADMAEAGWFR
;
A
#
# COMPACT_ATOMS: atom_id res chain seq x y z
N MET A 1 -15.58 -39.80 -9.34
CA MET A 1 -16.21 -39.62 -10.67
C MET A 1 -15.42 -38.53 -11.39
N LYS A 2 -15.34 -38.56 -12.72
CA LYS A 2 -14.74 -37.46 -13.47
C LYS A 2 -15.86 -36.73 -14.22
N GLU A 3 -16.00 -35.44 -13.95
CA GLU A 3 -16.93 -34.53 -14.61
C GLU A 3 -16.13 -33.59 -15.51
N LYS A 4 -16.75 -33.09 -16.60
CA LYS A 4 -16.16 -32.06 -17.45
C LYS A 4 -16.99 -30.79 -17.42
N ILE A 5 -16.33 -29.65 -17.20
CA ILE A 5 -16.87 -28.31 -17.39
C ILE A 5 -16.05 -27.67 -18.51
N GLY A 6 -16.65 -27.56 -19.70
CA GLY A 6 -15.89 -27.30 -20.92
C GLY A 6 -14.81 -28.37 -21.14
N GLN A 7 -13.56 -27.94 -21.25
CA GLN A 7 -12.38 -28.78 -21.41
C GLN A 7 -11.71 -29.15 -20.09
N ILE A 8 -12.06 -28.48 -18.98
CA ILE A 8 -11.52 -28.79 -17.65
C ILE A 8 -12.07 -30.11 -17.14
N THR A 9 -11.19 -30.91 -16.55
CA THR A 9 -11.56 -32.15 -15.86
C THR A 9 -11.66 -31.90 -14.37
N LEU A 10 -12.84 -32.15 -13.78
CA LEU A 10 -13.06 -32.16 -12.34
C LEU A 10 -13.08 -33.61 -11.86
N ASP A 11 -12.12 -33.99 -11.01
CA ASP A 11 -12.02 -35.31 -10.40
C ASP A 11 -12.50 -35.26 -8.95
N ASP A 12 -13.69 -35.79 -8.69
CA ASP A 12 -14.31 -35.81 -7.36
C ASP A 12 -14.12 -37.15 -6.62
N LYS A 13 -13.16 -37.99 -7.05
CA LYS A 13 -12.85 -39.29 -6.43
C LYS A 13 -12.74 -39.22 -4.91
N HIS A 14 -12.15 -38.14 -4.38
CA HIS A 14 -11.89 -37.93 -2.95
C HIS A 14 -12.82 -36.88 -2.32
N TYR A 15 -13.90 -36.50 -3.01
CA TYR A 15 -14.85 -35.54 -2.49
C TYR A 15 -15.87 -36.23 -1.57
N PRO A 16 -15.99 -35.82 -0.29
CA PRO A 16 -16.90 -36.45 0.67
C PRO A 16 -18.38 -36.05 0.47
N GLY A 17 -18.70 -35.27 -0.58
CA GLY A 17 -20.05 -34.79 -0.85
C GLY A 17 -20.45 -33.50 -0.12
N LYS A 18 -19.55 -32.89 0.66
CA LYS A 18 -19.76 -31.60 1.33
C LYS A 18 -18.52 -30.72 1.27
N ASP A 19 -18.72 -29.41 1.15
CA ASP A 19 -17.65 -28.43 1.21
C ASP A 19 -17.21 -28.23 2.66
N PHE A 20 -15.90 -28.36 2.89
CA PHE A 20 -15.30 -28.08 4.19
C PHE A 20 -14.83 -26.62 4.34
N TYR A 21 -14.87 -25.84 3.26
CA TYR A 21 -14.59 -24.41 3.22
C TYR A 21 -15.54 -23.73 2.23
N CYS A 22 -16.12 -22.60 2.64
CA CYS A 22 -17.01 -21.77 1.82
C CYS A 22 -17.10 -20.36 2.43
N ASP A 23 -16.80 -19.32 1.64
CA ASP A 23 -16.98 -17.91 2.06
C ASP A 23 -18.44 -17.43 1.94
N GLY A 24 -19.38 -18.34 1.67
CA GLY A 24 -20.81 -18.07 1.68
C GLY A 24 -21.33 -17.45 0.39
N ALA A 25 -22.15 -16.39 0.51
CA ALA A 25 -22.91 -15.79 -0.59
C ALA A 25 -22.03 -15.14 -1.67
N VAL A 26 -20.81 -14.74 -1.31
CA VAL A 26 -19.89 -14.09 -2.26
C VAL A 26 -19.41 -15.06 -3.33
N GLU A 27 -19.21 -16.33 -2.98
CA GLU A 27 -18.82 -17.35 -3.95
C GLU A 27 -19.99 -17.71 -4.88
N ASP A 28 -21.25 -17.52 -4.44
CA ASP A 28 -22.41 -17.69 -5.32
C ASP A 28 -22.44 -16.57 -6.38
N GLU A 29 -22.14 -15.33 -6.00
CA GLU A 29 -22.00 -14.23 -6.94
C GLU A 29 -20.84 -14.46 -7.91
N LEU A 30 -19.66 -14.86 -7.43
CA LEU A 30 -18.51 -15.17 -8.28
C LEU A 30 -18.85 -16.27 -9.30
N LEU A 31 -19.54 -17.32 -8.87
CA LEU A 31 -19.96 -18.41 -9.76
C LEU A 31 -20.92 -17.93 -10.84
N GLU A 32 -21.87 -17.05 -10.50
CA GLU A 32 -22.77 -16.45 -11.49
C GLU A 32 -22.04 -15.51 -12.45
N ILE A 33 -21.04 -14.76 -11.97
CA ILE A 33 -20.22 -13.90 -12.82
C ILE A 33 -19.49 -14.73 -13.87
N VAL A 34 -18.71 -15.75 -13.46
CA VAL A 34 -17.88 -16.53 -14.38
C VAL A 34 -18.68 -17.42 -15.34
N LYS A 35 -19.95 -17.70 -15.04
CA LYS A 35 -20.86 -18.42 -15.94
C LYS A 35 -21.48 -17.54 -17.02
N ARG A 36 -21.62 -16.23 -16.76
CA ARG A 36 -22.38 -15.30 -17.60
C ARG A 36 -21.50 -14.33 -18.38
N HIS A 37 -20.23 -14.21 -17.99
CA HIS A 37 -19.30 -13.20 -18.50
C HIS A 37 -17.95 -13.82 -18.83
N ASP A 38 -17.35 -13.35 -19.91
CA ASP A 38 -15.99 -13.71 -20.31
C ASP A 38 -14.96 -12.91 -19.50
N SER A 39 -13.73 -13.44 -19.41
CA SER A 39 -12.63 -12.83 -18.64
C SER A 39 -12.32 -11.38 -19.04
N GLY A 40 -12.49 -11.03 -20.32
CA GLY A 40 -12.34 -9.66 -20.82
C GLY A 40 -13.32 -8.64 -20.20
N GLN A 41 -14.41 -9.10 -19.58
CA GLN A 41 -15.38 -8.24 -18.90
C GLN A 41 -15.09 -8.06 -17.40
N PHE A 42 -14.17 -8.83 -16.83
CA PHE A 42 -13.95 -8.86 -15.38
C PHE A 42 -13.46 -7.52 -14.83
N ARG A 43 -12.57 -6.79 -15.53
CA ARG A 43 -12.11 -5.46 -15.08
C ARG A 43 -13.29 -4.50 -14.84
N ARG A 44 -14.22 -4.45 -15.79
CA ARG A 44 -15.45 -3.64 -15.66
C ARG A 44 -16.31 -4.11 -14.49
N ILE A 45 -16.49 -5.41 -14.32
CA ILE A 45 -17.31 -5.98 -13.22
C ILE A 45 -16.68 -5.67 -11.86
N ILE A 46 -15.36 -5.75 -11.75
CA ILE A 46 -14.61 -5.41 -10.54
C ILE A 46 -14.88 -3.96 -10.14
N GLU A 47 -14.80 -3.02 -11.08
CA GLU A 47 -15.11 -1.61 -10.84
C GLU A 47 -16.58 -1.38 -10.49
N GLU A 48 -17.52 -2.01 -11.20
CA GLU A 48 -18.96 -1.87 -10.95
C GLU A 48 -19.37 -2.42 -9.58
N ARG A 49 -18.74 -3.52 -9.14
CA ARG A 49 -19.04 -4.14 -7.84
C ARG A 49 -18.32 -3.47 -6.70
N ALA A 50 -17.10 -3.00 -6.91
CA ALA A 50 -16.29 -2.32 -5.90
C ALA A 50 -16.18 -3.12 -4.59
N GLN A 51 -15.93 -4.42 -4.69
CA GLN A 51 -15.88 -5.33 -3.55
C GLN A 51 -14.58 -6.12 -3.52
N TRP A 52 -14.00 -6.25 -2.32
CA TRP A 52 -12.77 -6.98 -2.10
C TRP A 52 -12.76 -8.39 -2.72
N PRO A 53 -13.75 -9.26 -2.46
CA PRO A 53 -13.65 -10.64 -2.95
C PRO A 53 -13.73 -10.74 -4.47
N VAL A 54 -14.49 -9.83 -5.11
CA VAL A 54 -14.58 -9.74 -6.58
C VAL A 54 -13.23 -9.33 -7.17
N LEU A 55 -12.61 -8.29 -6.62
CA LEU A 55 -11.25 -7.86 -7.00
C LEU A 55 -10.22 -8.98 -6.77
N TYR A 56 -10.23 -9.58 -5.58
CA TYR A 56 -9.28 -10.61 -5.16
C TYR A 56 -9.32 -11.85 -6.05
N HIS A 57 -10.50 -12.34 -6.38
CA HIS A 57 -10.63 -13.58 -7.14
C HIS A 57 -10.57 -13.38 -8.66
N LEU A 58 -11.05 -12.26 -9.21
CA LEU A 58 -11.20 -12.08 -10.66
C LEU A 58 -10.13 -11.20 -11.30
N SER A 59 -9.33 -10.47 -10.51
CA SER A 59 -8.32 -9.59 -11.10
C SER A 59 -7.22 -10.38 -11.82
N PRO A 60 -6.88 -10.02 -13.07
CA PRO A 60 -5.77 -10.65 -13.79
C PRO A 60 -4.41 -10.33 -13.16
N LEU A 61 -4.30 -9.27 -12.35
CA LEU A 61 -3.04 -8.90 -11.68
C LEU A 61 -2.55 -9.98 -10.68
N ARG A 62 -3.45 -10.86 -10.23
CA ARG A 62 -3.11 -12.04 -9.42
C ARG A 62 -2.14 -12.98 -10.15
N GLU A 63 -2.22 -13.04 -11.47
CA GLU A 63 -1.43 -13.97 -12.29
C GLU A 63 0.04 -13.57 -12.37
N ASN A 64 0.37 -12.30 -12.12
CA ASN A 64 1.73 -11.76 -12.17
C ASN A 64 2.70 -12.56 -11.28
N ILE A 65 2.22 -13.10 -10.15
CA ILE A 65 3.06 -13.84 -9.18
C ILE A 65 3.69 -15.11 -9.76
N VAL A 66 3.09 -15.72 -10.79
CA VAL A 66 3.62 -16.91 -11.47
C VAL A 66 4.06 -16.65 -12.91
N ASP A 67 3.63 -15.54 -13.52
CA ASP A 67 3.90 -15.25 -14.93
C ASP A 67 5.39 -15.07 -15.25
N TRP A 68 6.19 -14.55 -14.33
CA TRP A 68 7.65 -14.39 -14.54
C TRP A 68 8.42 -15.71 -14.37
N LEU A 69 7.83 -16.79 -13.86
CA LEU A 69 8.57 -18.05 -13.70
C LEU A 69 8.92 -18.66 -15.06
N PRO A 70 10.14 -19.22 -15.24
CA PRO A 70 10.57 -19.80 -16.52
C PRO A 70 9.93 -21.18 -16.74
N MET A 71 8.67 -21.19 -17.18
CA MET A 71 7.89 -22.38 -17.53
C MET A 71 7.65 -22.45 -19.03
N ASP A 72 7.59 -23.67 -19.57
CA ASP A 72 7.26 -23.95 -20.97
C ASP A 72 6.19 -25.05 -21.10
N LYS A 73 5.82 -25.38 -22.34
CA LYS A 73 4.80 -26.39 -22.64
C LYS A 73 5.20 -27.83 -22.35
N ASN A 74 6.43 -28.07 -21.90
CA ASN A 74 6.86 -29.38 -21.41
C ASN A 74 6.67 -29.53 -19.90
N ALA A 75 6.46 -28.43 -19.17
CA ALA A 75 6.34 -28.43 -17.73
C ALA A 75 5.02 -29.05 -17.23
N LYS A 76 5.12 -29.81 -16.13
CA LYS A 76 4.00 -30.28 -15.31
C LYS A 76 3.94 -29.48 -14.01
N VAL A 77 2.76 -28.90 -13.74
CA VAL A 77 2.54 -28.05 -12.56
C VAL A 77 1.51 -28.68 -11.62
N LEU A 78 1.82 -28.67 -10.33
CA LEU A 78 0.87 -28.94 -9.25
C LEU A 78 0.52 -27.61 -8.55
N GLU A 79 -0.75 -27.22 -8.58
CA GLU A 79 -1.28 -26.05 -7.88
C GLU A 79 -2.04 -26.51 -6.63
N ILE A 80 -1.53 -26.22 -5.44
CA ILE A 80 -2.15 -26.60 -4.18
C ILE A 80 -3.02 -25.43 -3.69
N GLY A 81 -4.29 -25.70 -3.38
CA GLY A 81 -5.22 -24.65 -2.96
C GLY A 81 -5.63 -23.72 -4.10
N SER A 82 -5.98 -24.28 -5.26
CA SER A 82 -6.27 -23.49 -6.47
C SER A 82 -7.45 -22.51 -6.31
N GLY A 83 -8.32 -22.71 -5.32
CA GLY A 83 -9.44 -21.82 -5.03
C GLY A 83 -10.30 -21.55 -6.25
N CYS A 84 -10.63 -20.27 -6.48
CA CYS A 84 -11.39 -19.81 -7.65
C CYS A 84 -10.55 -19.70 -8.94
N GLY A 85 -9.32 -20.22 -8.94
CA GLY A 85 -8.41 -20.21 -10.08
C GLY A 85 -7.71 -18.88 -10.33
N ALA A 86 -7.33 -18.15 -9.28
CA ALA A 86 -6.73 -16.82 -9.44
C ALA A 86 -5.43 -16.82 -10.26
N ILE A 87 -4.68 -17.93 -10.25
CA ILE A 87 -3.44 -18.12 -11.02
C ILE A 87 -3.52 -19.28 -12.03
N THR A 88 -4.55 -20.14 -11.95
CA THR A 88 -4.69 -21.34 -12.78
C THR A 88 -4.63 -21.03 -14.27
N GLY A 89 -5.27 -19.94 -14.73
CA GLY A 89 -5.27 -19.53 -16.12
C GLY A 89 -3.86 -19.30 -16.66
N LYS A 90 -3.04 -18.56 -15.92
CA LYS A 90 -1.64 -18.31 -16.30
C LYS A 90 -0.77 -19.57 -16.26
N LEU A 91 -0.98 -20.44 -15.27
CA LEU A 91 -0.29 -21.73 -15.23
C LEU A 91 -0.66 -22.60 -16.45
N ALA A 92 -1.93 -22.62 -16.85
CA ALA A 92 -2.41 -23.37 -18.02
C ALA A 92 -1.87 -22.80 -19.33
N GLU A 93 -1.76 -21.47 -19.43
CA GLU A 93 -1.15 -20.77 -20.56
C GLU A 93 0.32 -21.14 -20.73
N LYS A 94 1.09 -21.27 -19.64
CA LYS A 94 2.53 -21.54 -19.72
C LYS A 94 2.86 -23.04 -19.80
N ALA A 95 2.23 -23.86 -18.98
CA ALA A 95 2.58 -25.27 -18.79
C ALA A 95 1.93 -26.22 -19.79
N GLY A 96 2.49 -27.43 -19.90
CA GLY A 96 1.92 -28.54 -20.66
C GLY A 96 0.73 -29.20 -19.95
N SER A 97 0.75 -29.26 -18.62
CA SER A 97 -0.36 -29.74 -17.80
C SER A 97 -0.38 -29.12 -16.40
N VAL A 98 -1.57 -28.81 -15.91
CA VAL A 98 -1.81 -28.28 -14.56
C VAL A 98 -2.73 -29.22 -13.79
N THR A 99 -2.24 -29.67 -12.64
CA THR A 99 -3.00 -30.45 -11.67
C THR A 99 -3.31 -29.55 -10.48
N CYS A 100 -4.58 -29.24 -10.26
CA CYS A 100 -5.03 -28.43 -9.15
C CYS A 100 -5.56 -29.32 -8.02
N VAL A 101 -5.31 -28.95 -6.77
CA VAL A 101 -5.94 -29.53 -5.59
C VAL A 101 -6.78 -28.46 -4.90
N GLU A 102 -8.07 -28.73 -4.71
CA GLU A 102 -8.99 -27.81 -4.04
C GLU A 102 -10.01 -28.59 -3.21
N LEU A 103 -10.36 -28.08 -2.02
CA LEU A 103 -11.24 -28.78 -1.09
C LEU A 103 -12.71 -28.34 -1.22
N SER A 104 -12.94 -27.16 -1.81
CA SER A 104 -14.28 -26.60 -2.04
C SER A 104 -14.76 -26.87 -3.46
N LYS A 105 -15.91 -27.55 -3.58
CA LYS A 105 -16.61 -27.78 -4.84
C LYS A 105 -17.02 -26.47 -5.47
N LYS A 106 -17.54 -25.51 -4.68
CA LYS A 106 -17.98 -24.23 -5.22
C LYS A 106 -16.81 -23.46 -5.86
N ARG A 107 -15.68 -23.35 -5.17
CA ARG A 107 -14.47 -22.72 -5.71
C ARG A 107 -13.93 -23.46 -6.94
N SER A 108 -13.92 -24.79 -6.90
CA SER A 108 -13.55 -25.63 -8.06
C SER A 108 -14.45 -25.38 -9.26
N LEU A 109 -15.76 -25.20 -9.07
CA LEU A 109 -16.68 -24.85 -10.15
C LEU A 109 -16.40 -23.45 -10.69
N ILE A 110 -16.13 -22.46 -9.84
CA ILE A 110 -15.74 -21.11 -10.28
C ILE A 110 -14.49 -21.19 -11.16
N ASN A 111 -13.45 -21.90 -10.70
CA ASN A 111 -12.22 -22.12 -11.45
C ASN A 111 -12.51 -22.80 -12.81
N ALA A 112 -13.30 -23.89 -12.78
CA ALA A 112 -13.61 -24.67 -13.96
C ALA A 112 -14.41 -23.88 -15.03
N TYR A 113 -15.38 -23.06 -14.62
CA TYR A 113 -16.12 -22.20 -15.55
C TYR A 113 -15.26 -21.06 -16.09
N ARG A 114 -14.47 -20.41 -15.23
CA ARG A 114 -13.57 -19.32 -15.61
C ARG A 114 -12.55 -19.77 -16.66
N HIS A 115 -12.03 -20.98 -16.54
CA HIS A 115 -10.98 -21.52 -17.41
C HIS A 115 -11.48 -22.67 -18.29
N GLN A 116 -12.77 -22.70 -18.62
CA GLN A 116 -13.41 -23.81 -19.32
C GLN A 116 -12.77 -24.17 -20.68
N ASP A 117 -11.97 -23.29 -21.28
CA ASP A 117 -11.25 -23.54 -22.52
C ASP A 117 -9.85 -24.16 -22.32
N CYS A 118 -9.39 -24.32 -21.08
CA CYS A 118 -8.08 -24.87 -20.73
C CYS A 118 -8.13 -26.40 -20.66
N GLY A 119 -7.91 -27.09 -21.79
CA GLY A 119 -7.94 -28.55 -21.87
C GLY A 119 -6.79 -29.29 -21.17
N ASN A 120 -5.81 -28.57 -20.64
CA ASN A 120 -4.66 -29.09 -19.91
C ASN A 120 -4.79 -28.98 -18.37
N VAL A 121 -5.97 -28.64 -17.85
CA VAL A 121 -6.23 -28.48 -16.42
C VAL A 121 -7.08 -29.63 -15.86
N THR A 122 -6.62 -30.22 -14.76
CA THR A 122 -7.39 -31.19 -13.96
C THR A 122 -7.48 -30.70 -12.52
N ILE A 123 -8.70 -30.57 -11.99
CA ILE A 123 -8.96 -30.17 -10.60
C ILE A 123 -9.37 -31.40 -9.79
N HIS A 124 -8.53 -31.78 -8.83
CA HIS A 124 -8.85 -32.80 -7.84
C HIS A 124 -9.59 -32.16 -6.67
N LEU A 125 -10.85 -32.55 -6.52
CA LEU A 125 -11.75 -32.05 -5.48
C LEU A 125 -11.70 -32.97 -4.26
N GLY A 126 -11.25 -32.46 -3.12
CA GLY A 126 -11.16 -33.23 -1.88
C GLY A 126 -10.11 -32.70 -0.89
N ASN A 127 -9.96 -33.39 0.24
CA ASN A 127 -8.90 -33.06 1.18
C ASN A 127 -7.53 -33.43 0.57
N PHE A 128 -6.55 -32.53 0.70
CA PHE A 128 -5.20 -32.76 0.18
C PHE A 128 -4.60 -34.10 0.64
N LYS A 129 -4.80 -34.52 1.90
CA LYS A 129 -4.25 -35.78 2.43
C LYS A 129 -4.81 -37.03 1.76
N ASP A 130 -6.05 -36.96 1.27
CA ASP A 130 -6.70 -38.06 0.58
C ASP A 130 -6.26 -38.12 -0.89
N ILE A 131 -5.97 -36.95 -1.49
CA ILE A 131 -5.53 -36.80 -2.88
C ILE A 131 -4.04 -37.09 -3.06
N GLU A 132 -3.19 -36.60 -2.16
CA GLU A 132 -1.72 -36.64 -2.29
C GLU A 132 -1.15 -38.03 -2.65
N PRO A 133 -1.62 -39.14 -2.06
CA PRO A 133 -1.11 -40.47 -2.40
C PRO A 133 -1.32 -40.88 -3.87
N ASP A 134 -2.27 -40.29 -4.57
CA ASP A 134 -2.55 -40.55 -5.99
C ASP A 134 -1.80 -39.59 -6.94
N LEU A 135 -1.12 -38.57 -6.42
CA LEU A 135 -0.45 -37.57 -7.24
C LEU A 135 0.82 -38.14 -7.92
N PRO A 136 1.12 -37.73 -9.17
CA PRO A 136 2.35 -38.10 -9.86
C PRO A 136 3.63 -37.67 -9.14
N GLY A 137 4.74 -38.37 -9.45
CA GLY A 137 6.07 -38.17 -8.89
C GLY A 137 7.01 -37.28 -9.71
N ASP A 138 6.48 -36.52 -10.68
CA ASP A 138 7.27 -35.95 -11.78
C ASP A 138 6.89 -34.49 -12.13
N PHE A 139 6.46 -33.71 -11.14
CA PHE A 139 6.16 -32.29 -11.35
C PHE A 139 7.43 -31.45 -11.47
N ASP A 140 7.48 -30.58 -12.48
CA ASP A 140 8.53 -29.57 -12.66
C ASP A 140 8.30 -28.38 -11.71
N TYR A 141 7.04 -28.08 -11.38
CA TYR A 141 6.66 -27.02 -10.44
C TYR A 141 5.57 -27.49 -9.47
N ILE A 142 5.76 -27.20 -8.18
CA ILE A 142 4.73 -27.36 -7.14
C ILE A 142 4.51 -26.00 -6.49
N CYS A 143 3.29 -25.46 -6.60
CA CYS A 143 2.96 -24.09 -6.21
C CYS A 143 2.11 -24.06 -4.93
N PHE A 144 2.61 -23.31 -3.94
CA PHE A 144 1.94 -22.91 -2.70
C PHE A 144 1.76 -21.39 -2.69
N ILE A 145 0.72 -20.86 -3.34
CA ILE A 145 0.51 -19.41 -3.47
C ILE A 145 -0.67 -18.99 -2.58
N GLY A 146 -0.40 -18.39 -1.42
CA GLY A 146 -1.44 -18.02 -0.45
C GLY A 146 -2.22 -19.22 0.10
N VAL A 147 -1.48 -20.30 0.41
CA VAL A 147 -2.04 -21.52 1.02
C VAL A 147 -1.13 -22.14 2.09
N PHE A 148 0.18 -21.88 2.03
CA PHE A 148 1.15 -22.53 2.91
C PHE A 148 0.87 -22.20 4.38
N GLU A 149 0.35 -21.01 4.67
CA GLU A 149 -0.02 -20.51 5.99
C GLU A 149 -1.05 -21.38 6.72
N TYR A 150 -1.88 -22.13 5.97
CA TYR A 150 -2.88 -23.06 6.49
C TYR A 150 -2.32 -24.44 6.81
N GLY A 151 -0.98 -24.64 6.75
CA GLY A 151 -0.33 -25.93 6.98
C GLY A 151 -0.80 -26.65 8.25
N GLN A 152 -1.05 -25.94 9.37
CA GLN A 152 -1.63 -26.53 10.59
C GLN A 152 -3.01 -27.17 10.38
N SER A 153 -3.85 -26.56 9.54
CA SER A 153 -5.21 -27.02 9.27
C SER A 153 -5.22 -28.17 8.26
N TYR A 154 -4.30 -28.16 7.30
CA TYR A 154 -4.18 -29.23 6.29
C TYR A 154 -3.44 -30.44 6.85
N ILE A 155 -2.35 -30.21 7.59
CA ILE A 155 -1.38 -31.21 8.03
C ILE A 155 -1.44 -31.34 9.55
N GLY A 156 -2.36 -32.14 10.07
CA GLY A 156 -2.44 -32.46 11.50
C GLY A 156 -1.28 -33.32 12.05
N THR A 157 -0.03 -32.89 11.89
CA THR A 157 1.18 -33.47 12.51
C THR A 157 1.77 -32.50 13.53
N GLU A 158 2.82 -32.91 14.26
CA GLU A 158 3.52 -32.02 15.22
C GLU A 158 4.30 -30.91 14.50
N ASP A 159 4.83 -31.19 13.30
CA ASP A 159 5.54 -30.22 12.46
C ASP A 159 4.88 -30.10 11.06
N PRO A 160 3.69 -29.45 11.00
CA PRO A 160 2.84 -29.44 9.81
C PRO A 160 3.55 -28.96 8.54
N TYR A 161 4.33 -27.89 8.67
CA TYR A 161 4.91 -27.19 7.54
C TYR A 161 6.10 -27.96 6.95
N VAL A 162 6.99 -28.48 7.81
CA VAL A 162 8.13 -29.31 7.38
C VAL A 162 7.65 -30.62 6.77
N ASP A 163 6.65 -31.25 7.39
CA ASP A 163 6.07 -32.49 6.89
C ASP A 163 5.38 -32.27 5.53
N TRP A 164 4.68 -31.14 5.34
CA TRP A 164 4.08 -30.82 4.05
C TRP A 164 5.11 -30.73 2.92
N LEU A 165 6.21 -30.02 3.17
CA LEU A 165 7.31 -29.88 2.22
C LEU A 165 7.98 -31.24 1.93
N LYS A 166 8.15 -32.10 2.95
CA LYS A 166 8.66 -33.47 2.76
C LYS A 166 7.73 -34.32 1.90
N MET A 167 6.41 -34.19 2.07
CA MET A 167 5.43 -34.85 1.20
C MET A 167 5.61 -34.38 -0.25
N MET A 168 5.63 -33.06 -0.49
CA MET A 168 5.77 -32.50 -1.84
C MET A 168 7.10 -32.82 -2.51
N ARG A 169 8.19 -32.95 -1.76
CA ARG A 169 9.47 -33.39 -2.31
C ARG A 169 9.40 -34.76 -2.99
N ARG A 170 8.47 -35.64 -2.57
CA ARG A 170 8.26 -36.96 -3.22
C ARG A 170 7.59 -36.85 -4.59
N HIS A 171 6.91 -35.74 -4.84
CA HIS A 171 6.18 -35.46 -6.07
C HIS A 171 6.98 -34.57 -7.04
N LEU A 172 8.12 -34.04 -6.57
CA LEU A 172 8.97 -33.16 -7.33
C LEU A 172 9.94 -33.96 -8.20
N LYS A 173 10.02 -33.59 -9.48
CA LYS A 173 11.03 -34.11 -10.42
C LYS A 173 12.43 -33.67 -9.99
N GLU A 174 13.45 -34.37 -10.49
CA GLU A 174 14.82 -33.83 -10.53
C GLU A 174 14.82 -32.46 -11.24
N ASP A 175 15.54 -31.50 -10.69
CA ASP A 175 15.55 -30.08 -11.09
C ASP A 175 14.20 -29.34 -11.03
N GLY A 176 13.18 -29.96 -10.45
CA GLY A 176 11.89 -29.34 -10.18
C GLY A 176 11.97 -28.26 -9.09
N ARG A 177 10.96 -27.38 -9.06
CA ARG A 177 10.88 -26.27 -8.12
C ARG A 177 9.63 -26.33 -7.24
N ILE A 178 9.78 -26.16 -5.94
CA ILE A 178 8.68 -25.81 -5.04
C ILE A 178 8.65 -24.29 -4.92
N VAL A 179 7.50 -23.68 -5.22
CA VAL A 179 7.31 -22.24 -5.24
C VAL A 179 6.33 -21.86 -4.14
N ILE A 180 6.76 -21.06 -3.17
CA ILE A 180 5.96 -20.64 -2.01
C ILE A 180 5.83 -19.12 -2.05
N ALA A 181 4.61 -18.59 -2.20
CA ALA A 181 4.34 -17.17 -2.02
C ALA A 181 3.46 -16.97 -0.78
N ILE A 182 3.93 -16.14 0.15
CA ILE A 182 3.33 -15.97 1.48
C ILE A 182 3.60 -14.56 2.03
N GLU A 183 2.68 -14.07 2.85
CA GLU A 183 2.89 -12.89 3.68
C GLU A 183 4.15 -13.03 4.56
N ASN A 184 4.89 -11.93 4.70
CA ASN A 184 5.95 -11.85 5.71
C ASN A 184 5.32 -11.46 7.04
N ARG A 185 5.48 -12.27 8.08
CA ARG A 185 4.97 -11.98 9.43
C ARG A 185 5.36 -10.58 9.95
N LEU A 186 6.49 -10.04 9.51
CA LEU A 186 7.01 -8.71 9.86
C LEU A 186 6.98 -7.70 8.70
N GLY A 187 6.09 -7.89 7.72
CA GLY A 187 5.93 -6.94 6.61
C GLY A 187 5.66 -5.52 7.11
N LEU A 188 6.30 -4.52 6.49
CA LEU A 188 6.22 -3.11 6.91
C LEU A 188 4.76 -2.62 6.98
N LYS A 189 3.89 -3.10 6.08
CA LYS A 189 2.46 -2.74 6.07
C LYS A 189 1.76 -2.95 7.41
N TYR A 190 2.16 -3.97 8.19
CA TYR A 190 1.55 -4.24 9.50
C TYR A 190 2.02 -3.24 10.56
N PHE A 191 3.29 -2.81 10.51
CA PHE A 191 3.80 -1.73 11.34
C PHE A 191 3.18 -0.38 10.95
N ALA A 192 2.88 -0.19 9.68
CA ALA A 192 2.25 1.01 9.14
C ALA A 192 0.73 1.07 9.37
N GLY A 193 0.14 0.02 9.97
CA GLY A 193 -1.24 0.04 10.44
C GLY A 193 -2.24 -0.82 9.66
N CYS A 194 -1.81 -1.68 8.73
CA CYS A 194 -2.67 -2.72 8.18
C CYS A 194 -2.95 -3.80 9.24
N MET A 195 -4.19 -4.29 9.31
CA MET A 195 -4.46 -5.51 10.11
C MET A 195 -3.89 -6.74 9.40
N GLU A 196 -3.62 -7.78 10.18
CA GLU A 196 -3.12 -9.07 9.69
C GLU A 196 -4.14 -9.75 8.75
N ASP A 197 -3.64 -10.33 7.66
CA ASP A 197 -4.43 -10.76 6.50
C ASP A 197 -5.48 -11.85 6.79
N HIS A 198 -5.23 -12.70 7.79
CA HIS A 198 -6.03 -13.90 8.04
C HIS A 198 -6.91 -13.77 9.30
N LEU A 199 -6.38 -13.16 10.35
CA LEU A 199 -7.09 -12.97 11.62
C LEU A 199 -7.87 -11.65 11.66
N GLY A 200 -7.60 -10.71 10.75
CA GLY A 200 -8.31 -9.42 10.69
C GLY A 200 -8.11 -8.58 11.95
N THR A 201 -6.95 -8.71 12.60
CA THR A 201 -6.61 -8.01 13.85
C THR A 201 -5.29 -7.27 13.68
N TYR A 202 -5.13 -6.15 14.39
CA TYR A 202 -3.87 -5.41 14.38
C TYR A 202 -2.77 -6.20 15.08
N PHE A 203 -1.54 -6.11 14.56
CA PHE A 203 -0.30 -6.59 15.18
C PHE A 203 -0.18 -8.10 15.45
N SER A 204 -1.20 -8.93 15.19
CA SER A 204 -1.17 -10.37 15.46
C SER A 204 0.07 -11.09 14.94
N GLY A 205 0.53 -10.79 13.72
CA GLY A 205 1.77 -11.35 13.19
C GLY A 205 3.02 -10.85 13.94
N ILE A 206 3.09 -9.56 14.22
CA ILE A 206 4.20 -8.91 14.95
C ILE A 206 4.33 -9.48 16.36
N GLU A 207 3.21 -9.70 17.04
CA GLU A 207 3.11 -10.29 18.38
C GLU A 207 3.22 -11.83 18.39
N ASP A 208 3.70 -12.42 17.30
CA ASP A 208 3.87 -13.86 17.11
C ASP A 208 2.62 -14.69 17.39
N TYR A 209 1.46 -14.14 17.03
CA TYR A 209 0.15 -14.77 17.19
C TYR A 209 -0.15 -15.19 18.64
N ALA A 210 0.26 -14.37 19.62
CA ALA A 210 0.01 -14.62 21.05
C ALA A 210 -1.48 -14.83 21.39
N GLY A 211 -2.38 -14.19 20.63
CA GLY A 211 -3.83 -14.38 20.74
C GLY A 211 -4.37 -15.70 20.18
N GLY A 212 -3.53 -16.53 19.56
CA GLY A 212 -3.92 -17.81 18.97
C GLY A 212 -4.35 -17.69 17.50
N GLY A 213 -5.24 -18.60 17.06
CA GLY A 213 -5.66 -18.75 15.65
C GLY A 213 -4.97 -19.94 14.96
N GLY A 214 -5.54 -20.40 13.84
CA GLY A 214 -5.10 -21.62 13.12
C GLY A 214 -4.22 -21.37 11.89
N VAL A 215 -3.78 -20.14 11.66
CA VAL A 215 -2.98 -19.72 10.50
C VAL A 215 -1.65 -19.16 10.99
N ARG A 216 -0.55 -19.44 10.29
CA ARG A 216 0.77 -18.87 10.59
C ARG A 216 1.49 -18.42 9.33
N THR A 217 2.01 -17.20 9.38
CA THR A 217 2.98 -16.66 8.41
C THR A 217 4.37 -16.64 9.04
N PHE A 218 5.40 -16.42 8.22
CA PHE A 218 6.78 -16.65 8.63
C PHE A 218 7.71 -15.51 8.25
N VAL A 219 8.75 -15.31 9.06
CA VAL A 219 9.93 -14.52 8.67
C VAL A 219 10.89 -15.40 7.87
N ARG A 220 11.76 -14.79 7.06
CA ARG A 220 12.76 -15.48 6.23
C ARG A 220 13.50 -16.61 6.97
N SER A 221 14.06 -16.33 8.15
CA SER A 221 14.86 -17.32 8.90
C SER A 221 14.07 -18.56 9.33
N ARG A 222 12.75 -18.44 9.50
CA ARG A 222 11.88 -19.59 9.82
C ARG A 222 11.56 -20.41 8.57
N LEU A 223 11.37 -19.76 7.42
CA LEU A 223 11.24 -20.44 6.12
C LEU A 223 12.53 -21.20 5.77
N GLU A 224 13.69 -20.57 5.91
CA GLU A 224 15.01 -21.20 5.65
C GLU A 224 15.21 -22.46 6.51
N ARG A 225 14.83 -22.40 7.79
CA ARG A 225 14.89 -23.57 8.68
C ARG A 225 13.97 -24.69 8.21
N MET A 226 12.72 -24.37 7.85
CA MET A 226 11.76 -25.36 7.35
C MET A 226 12.28 -26.03 6.07
N LEU A 227 12.82 -25.26 5.13
CA LEU A 227 13.42 -25.79 3.91
C LEU A 227 14.58 -26.75 4.22
N ALA A 228 15.49 -26.35 5.10
CA ALA A 228 16.62 -27.18 5.52
C ALA A 228 16.15 -28.49 6.19
N GLU A 229 15.19 -28.43 7.10
CA GLU A 229 14.62 -29.58 7.81
C GLU A 229 13.81 -30.52 6.89
N SER A 230 13.27 -29.99 5.78
CA SER A 230 12.63 -30.75 4.72
C SER A 230 13.60 -31.30 3.67
N GLY A 231 14.90 -31.01 3.78
CA GLY A 231 15.93 -31.46 2.85
C GLY A 231 15.90 -30.72 1.51
N LEU A 232 15.47 -29.46 1.51
CA LEU A 232 15.48 -28.52 0.38
C LEU A 232 16.62 -27.51 0.62
N GLY A 233 17.85 -27.90 0.26
CA GLY A 233 19.05 -27.09 0.54
C GLY A 233 19.38 -26.04 -0.52
N GLU A 234 18.79 -26.14 -1.71
CA GLU A 234 18.93 -25.15 -2.78
C GLU A 234 17.63 -24.33 -2.86
N TYR A 235 17.74 -23.01 -2.68
CA TYR A 235 16.60 -22.11 -2.77
C TYR A 235 17.04 -20.67 -3.08
N SER A 236 16.09 -19.85 -3.53
CA SER A 236 16.28 -18.41 -3.77
C SER A 236 15.08 -17.62 -3.25
N PHE A 237 15.35 -16.47 -2.65
CA PHE A 237 14.32 -15.55 -2.14
C PHE A 237 14.02 -14.44 -3.15
N TYR A 238 12.73 -14.20 -3.30
CA TYR A 238 12.14 -13.12 -4.06
C TYR A 238 11.17 -12.33 -3.17
N TYR A 239 10.96 -11.07 -3.53
CA TYR A 239 10.20 -10.09 -2.75
C TYR A 239 9.14 -9.44 -3.65
N PRO A 240 7.93 -10.02 -3.71
CA PRO A 240 6.79 -9.42 -4.41
C PRO A 240 6.42 -8.07 -3.79
N TYR A 241 6.16 -7.08 -4.64
CA TYR A 241 5.78 -5.73 -4.28
C TYR A 241 4.52 -5.30 -5.07
N PRO A 242 3.53 -4.61 -4.47
CA PRO A 242 3.44 -4.21 -3.04
C PRO A 242 3.27 -5.39 -2.07
N ASP A 243 2.74 -6.51 -2.55
CA ASP A 243 2.72 -7.82 -1.92
C ASP A 243 2.53 -8.91 -2.98
N TYR A 244 2.43 -10.19 -2.58
CA TYR A 244 2.24 -11.28 -3.56
C TYR A 244 0.83 -11.31 -4.18
N LYS A 245 -0.15 -10.57 -3.61
CA LYS A 245 -1.54 -10.64 -4.07
C LYS A 245 -1.73 -9.83 -5.34
N PHE A 246 -1.31 -8.57 -5.36
CA PHE A 246 -1.39 -7.71 -6.55
C PHE A 246 -0.01 -7.19 -6.92
N MET A 247 0.87 -8.14 -7.18
CA MET A 247 2.28 -7.86 -7.46
C MET A 247 2.44 -7.06 -8.76
N THR A 248 3.06 -5.89 -8.67
CA THR A 248 3.51 -5.10 -9.82
C THR A 248 5.00 -5.24 -10.07
N ALA A 249 5.79 -5.65 -9.07
CA ALA A 249 7.18 -5.98 -9.24
C ALA A 249 7.62 -7.15 -8.35
N VAL A 250 8.63 -7.89 -8.78
CA VAL A 250 9.33 -8.89 -7.97
C VAL A 250 10.81 -8.57 -7.96
N TYR A 251 11.39 -8.47 -6.77
CA TYR A 251 12.82 -8.29 -6.54
C TYR A 251 13.45 -9.61 -6.10
N SER A 252 14.74 -9.82 -6.29
CA SER A 252 15.49 -10.97 -5.76
C SER A 252 16.61 -10.52 -4.85
N ASP A 253 17.25 -11.45 -4.14
CA ASP A 253 18.49 -11.17 -3.41
C ASP A 253 19.61 -10.57 -4.31
N GLU A 254 19.56 -10.81 -5.62
CA GLU A 254 20.53 -10.28 -6.60
C GLU A 254 20.13 -8.92 -7.17
N ARG A 255 18.86 -8.49 -6.99
CA ARG A 255 18.36 -7.16 -7.37
C ARG A 255 17.29 -6.72 -6.38
N LEU A 256 17.75 -6.11 -5.29
CA LEU A 256 16.91 -5.44 -4.29
C LEU A 256 16.41 -4.08 -4.81
N PRO A 257 15.28 -3.56 -4.31
CA PRO A 257 14.81 -2.23 -4.68
C PRO A 257 15.81 -1.14 -4.30
N LYS A 258 15.85 -0.07 -5.09
CA LYS A 258 16.56 1.18 -4.77
C LYS A 258 15.61 2.20 -4.12
N PRO A 259 16.11 3.19 -3.36
CA PRO A 259 15.27 4.27 -2.85
C PRO A 259 14.47 4.93 -3.99
N GLY A 260 13.20 5.24 -3.73
CA GLY A 260 12.28 5.78 -4.74
C GLY A 260 11.47 4.74 -5.51
N GLU A 261 11.91 3.47 -5.57
CA GLU A 261 11.22 2.44 -6.36
C GLU A 261 9.93 1.91 -5.69
N LEU A 262 9.74 2.13 -4.39
CA LEU A 262 8.62 1.59 -3.59
C LEU A 262 7.64 2.70 -3.17
N TYR A 263 6.88 3.24 -4.13
CA TYR A 263 6.03 4.42 -3.94
C TYR A 263 4.53 4.16 -3.79
N ASP A 264 4.02 2.98 -4.17
CA ASP A 264 2.59 2.64 -4.17
C ASP A 264 2.22 1.66 -3.06
N ASN A 265 2.13 2.17 -1.83
CA ASN A 265 2.05 1.35 -0.61
C ASN A 265 0.64 1.29 0.03
N LEU A 266 -0.26 2.22 -0.32
CA LEU A 266 -1.64 2.25 0.19
C LEU A 266 -2.55 1.21 -0.47
N ARG A 267 -2.29 -0.08 -0.21
CA ARG A 267 -2.93 -1.23 -0.87
C ARG A 267 -3.81 -2.09 0.04
N ASN A 268 -4.50 -1.50 1.02
CA ASN A 268 -5.49 -2.20 1.84
C ASN A 268 -6.85 -2.21 1.14
N PHE A 269 -7.32 -3.39 0.74
CA PHE A 269 -8.57 -3.52 -0.03
C PHE A 269 -9.66 -4.26 0.74
N ASP A 270 -9.34 -4.89 1.86
CA ASP A 270 -10.17 -5.89 2.53
C ASP A 270 -10.73 -5.42 3.89
N ARG A 271 -10.18 -4.34 4.44
CA ARG A 271 -10.53 -3.79 5.75
C ARG A 271 -9.96 -2.39 5.97
N ASP A 272 -10.46 -1.72 7.00
CA ASP A 272 -9.92 -0.46 7.50
C ASP A 272 -8.45 -0.61 7.94
N ARG A 273 -7.68 0.48 7.82
CA ARG A 273 -6.29 0.55 8.29
C ARG A 273 -6.03 1.79 9.14
N MET A 274 -4.98 1.75 9.94
CA MET A 274 -4.31 2.95 10.42
C MET A 274 -3.26 3.41 9.39
N LEU A 275 -2.93 4.70 9.42
CA LEU A 275 -1.78 5.31 8.76
C LEU A 275 -0.88 5.88 9.86
N LEU A 276 0.16 5.11 10.19
CA LEU A 276 1.03 5.41 11.34
C LEU A 276 2.30 6.17 10.96
N PHE A 277 2.74 6.08 9.71
CA PHE A 277 3.88 6.81 9.15
C PHE A 277 3.83 6.78 7.62
N ASP A 278 4.69 7.58 6.98
CA ASP A 278 4.91 7.54 5.54
C ASP A 278 5.70 6.28 5.14
N GLU A 279 5.02 5.31 4.54
CA GLU A 279 5.60 4.03 4.11
C GLU A 279 6.69 4.20 3.05
N LYS A 280 6.60 5.21 2.17
CA LYS A 280 7.61 5.46 1.13
C LYS A 280 8.92 5.88 1.78
N GLN A 281 8.87 6.85 2.69
CA GLN A 281 10.05 7.31 3.41
C GLN A 281 10.65 6.21 4.30
N ALA A 282 9.80 5.41 4.94
CA ALA A 282 10.24 4.28 5.75
C ALA A 282 10.94 3.21 4.89
N PHE A 283 10.38 2.85 3.73
CA PHE A 283 11.03 1.92 2.80
C PHE A 283 12.37 2.46 2.29
N ASP A 284 12.45 3.73 1.90
CA ASP A 284 13.70 4.35 1.45
C ASP A 284 14.80 4.26 2.52
N GLY A 285 14.46 4.51 3.79
CA GLY A 285 15.37 4.35 4.92
C GLY A 285 15.83 2.89 5.09
N LEU A 286 14.89 1.94 5.09
CA LEU A 286 15.19 0.51 5.23
C LEU A 286 16.05 -0.02 4.07
N ILE A 287 15.86 0.48 2.85
CA ILE A 287 16.67 0.12 1.69
C ILE A 287 18.12 0.58 1.89
N ARG A 288 18.34 1.83 2.30
CA ARG A 288 19.69 2.37 2.55
C ARG A 288 20.45 1.58 3.62
N ASP A 289 19.72 1.10 4.63
CA ASP A 289 20.30 0.35 5.75
C ASP A 289 20.38 -1.17 5.49
N GLY A 290 20.00 -1.64 4.30
CA GLY A 290 20.05 -3.06 3.93
C GLY A 290 19.01 -3.94 4.66
N LEU A 291 17.92 -3.36 5.13
CA LEU A 291 16.87 -4.02 5.92
C LEU A 291 15.61 -4.36 5.11
N PHE A 292 15.53 -4.00 3.83
CA PHE A 292 14.36 -4.30 2.98
C PHE A 292 13.93 -5.78 3.01
N PRO A 293 14.83 -6.77 2.86
CA PRO A 293 14.44 -8.18 2.94
C PRO A 293 13.74 -8.60 4.24
N VAL A 294 14.00 -7.89 5.34
CA VAL A 294 13.38 -8.20 6.65
C VAL A 294 11.93 -7.70 6.71
N PHE A 295 11.66 -6.57 6.05
CA PHE A 295 10.39 -5.84 6.14
C PHE A 295 9.57 -5.85 4.84
N SER A 296 10.01 -6.57 3.80
CA SER A 296 9.18 -6.80 2.60
C SER A 296 7.81 -7.33 3.02
N ASN A 297 6.72 -6.90 2.38
CA ASN A 297 5.39 -7.31 2.80
C ASN A 297 5.10 -8.80 2.54
N SER A 298 5.87 -9.43 1.66
CA SER A 298 5.71 -10.82 1.27
C SER A 298 7.05 -11.42 0.85
N TYR A 299 7.11 -12.75 0.86
CA TYR A 299 8.17 -13.53 0.28
C TYR A 299 7.62 -14.40 -0.85
N MET A 300 8.46 -14.63 -1.84
CA MET A 300 8.31 -15.73 -2.77
C MET A 300 9.60 -16.56 -2.73
N VAL A 301 9.50 -17.81 -2.27
CA VAL A 301 10.62 -18.73 -2.17
C VAL A 301 10.54 -19.71 -3.32
N VAL A 302 11.63 -19.84 -4.08
CA VAL A 302 11.79 -20.87 -5.10
C VAL A 302 12.82 -21.86 -4.57
N ALA A 303 12.37 -23.03 -4.11
CA ALA A 303 13.22 -24.12 -3.65
C ALA A 303 13.49 -25.10 -4.80
N GLY A 304 14.75 -25.37 -5.10
CA GLY A 304 15.23 -26.00 -6.33
C GLY A 304 16.15 -25.06 -7.12
N PRO A 305 16.50 -25.40 -8.37
CA PRO A 305 17.43 -24.63 -9.18
C PRO A 305 16.99 -23.17 -9.35
N ARG A 306 17.94 -22.24 -9.16
CA ARG A 306 17.66 -20.80 -9.21
C ARG A 306 17.12 -20.38 -10.60
N PRO A 307 16.08 -19.53 -10.69
CA PRO A 307 15.68 -18.89 -11.93
C PRO A 307 16.69 -17.83 -12.43
N ASP A 308 16.80 -17.67 -13.75
CA ASP A 308 17.68 -16.67 -14.38
C ASP A 308 17.14 -15.23 -14.27
N ILE A 309 15.85 -15.08 -13.94
CA ILE A 309 15.18 -13.80 -13.77
C ILE A 309 15.46 -13.27 -12.36
N LYS A 310 16.06 -12.08 -12.29
CA LYS A 310 16.46 -11.41 -11.03
C LYS A 310 15.49 -10.32 -10.60
N TYR A 311 14.74 -9.79 -11.55
CA TYR A 311 13.71 -8.79 -11.33
C TYR A 311 12.66 -8.87 -12.45
N ALA A 312 11.40 -8.63 -12.11
CA ALA A 312 10.36 -8.38 -13.10
C ALA A 312 9.44 -7.24 -12.64
N LYS A 313 9.01 -6.38 -13.57
CA LYS A 313 8.03 -5.31 -13.37
C LYS A 313 6.90 -5.44 -14.38
N TYR A 314 5.70 -5.19 -13.93
CA TYR A 314 4.48 -5.25 -14.72
C TYR A 314 3.86 -3.86 -14.82
N SER A 315 3.48 -3.52 -16.04
CA SER A 315 2.68 -2.34 -16.36
C SER A 315 1.31 -2.75 -16.91
N ASN A 316 0.80 -3.91 -16.48
CA ASN A 316 -0.44 -4.49 -17.02
C ASN A 316 -1.72 -3.94 -16.36
N ASP A 317 -1.58 -2.94 -15.50
CA ASP A 317 -2.64 -2.03 -15.07
C ASP A 317 -2.93 -0.92 -16.10
N ARG A 318 -2.01 -0.69 -17.06
CA ARG A 318 -2.22 0.19 -18.22
C ARG A 318 -3.27 -0.34 -19.19
N ALA A 319 -3.57 0.46 -20.22
CA ALA A 319 -4.35 0.00 -21.38
C ALA A 319 -3.72 -1.24 -22.02
N ALA A 320 -4.54 -2.10 -22.65
CA ALA A 320 -4.08 -3.37 -23.18
C ALA A 320 -2.98 -3.20 -24.23
N GLU A 321 -2.99 -2.12 -25.01
CA GLU A 321 -1.95 -1.82 -26.01
C GLU A 321 -0.59 -1.44 -25.39
N TYR A 322 -0.55 -1.08 -24.10
CA TYR A 322 0.67 -0.64 -23.39
C TYR A 322 1.03 -1.56 -22.21
N ALA A 323 0.35 -2.70 -22.10
CA ALA A 323 0.60 -3.67 -21.05
C ALA A 323 1.87 -4.47 -21.37
N ILE A 324 2.94 -4.21 -20.63
CA ILE A 324 4.23 -4.89 -20.80
C ILE A 324 4.74 -5.48 -19.48
N ARG A 325 5.65 -6.45 -19.60
CA ARG A 325 6.46 -6.99 -18.51
C ARG A 325 7.93 -6.73 -18.81
N THR A 326 8.64 -6.06 -17.92
CA THR A 326 10.08 -5.80 -18.01
C THR A 326 10.82 -6.74 -17.07
N GLU A 327 11.87 -7.41 -17.54
CA GLU A 327 12.64 -8.36 -16.76
C GLU A 327 14.13 -8.03 -16.81
N LEU A 328 14.82 -8.20 -15.68
CA LEU A 328 16.27 -8.35 -15.63
C LEU A 328 16.61 -9.83 -15.64
N GLN A 329 17.22 -10.30 -16.72
CA GLN A 329 17.69 -11.67 -16.88
C GLN A 329 19.22 -11.70 -16.85
N VAL A 330 19.79 -12.84 -16.47
CA VAL A 330 21.23 -13.10 -16.60
C VAL A 330 21.42 -14.25 -17.56
N GLU A 331 21.95 -13.97 -18.76
CA GLU A 331 22.29 -15.02 -19.75
C GLU A 331 23.79 -15.03 -20.00
N ASN A 332 24.43 -16.20 -19.91
CA ASN A 332 25.88 -16.35 -20.10
C ASN A 332 26.70 -15.34 -19.27
N GLU A 333 26.30 -15.15 -18.00
CA GLU A 333 26.90 -14.19 -17.04
C GLU A 333 26.74 -12.70 -17.43
N ARG A 334 25.89 -12.38 -18.42
CA ARG A 334 25.60 -11.00 -18.82
C ARG A 334 24.20 -10.58 -18.41
N PRO A 335 24.04 -9.47 -17.67
CA PRO A 335 22.74 -8.91 -17.39
C PRO A 335 22.14 -8.30 -18.66
N LEU A 336 20.84 -8.52 -18.86
CA LEU A 336 20.08 -7.96 -19.98
C LEU A 336 18.66 -7.62 -19.53
N ILE A 337 18.11 -6.57 -20.14
CA ILE A 337 16.74 -6.15 -19.89
C ILE A 337 15.87 -6.63 -21.05
N ARG A 338 14.79 -7.34 -20.75
CA ARG A 338 13.79 -7.73 -21.75
C ARG A 338 12.43 -7.18 -21.41
N LYS A 339 11.78 -6.54 -22.38
CA LYS A 339 10.39 -6.09 -22.32
C LYS A 339 9.54 -7.04 -23.17
N TYR A 340 8.48 -7.60 -22.61
CA TYR A 340 7.55 -8.50 -23.28
C TYR A 340 6.14 -7.91 -23.31
N ALA A 341 5.44 -8.11 -24.42
CA ALA A 341 4.02 -7.79 -24.54
C ALA A 341 3.19 -8.71 -23.63
N MET A 342 2.25 -8.14 -22.87
CA MET A 342 1.32 -8.89 -22.01
C MET A 342 -0.01 -9.21 -22.70
N SER A 343 -0.18 -8.74 -23.94
CA SER A 343 -1.36 -8.90 -24.76
C SER A 343 -0.95 -8.96 -26.24
N ALA A 344 -1.87 -9.40 -27.11
CA ALA A 344 -1.62 -9.36 -28.55
C ALA A 344 -1.49 -7.90 -29.04
N GLU A 345 -2.29 -7.01 -28.46
CA GLU A 345 -2.34 -5.59 -28.76
C GLU A 345 -1.02 -4.87 -28.39
N ALA A 346 -0.35 -5.28 -27.31
CA ALA A 346 0.92 -4.69 -26.88
C ALA A 346 2.12 -5.09 -27.74
N SER A 347 1.96 -6.04 -28.67
CA SER A 347 3.07 -6.44 -29.57
C SER A 347 3.46 -5.32 -30.54
N GLU A 348 2.49 -4.50 -30.98
CA GLU A 348 2.79 -3.33 -31.82
C GLU A 348 3.62 -2.29 -31.05
N HIS A 349 3.31 -2.11 -29.78
CA HIS A 349 4.03 -1.20 -28.88
C HIS A 349 5.48 -1.64 -28.66
N ILE A 350 5.72 -2.93 -28.43
CA ILE A 350 7.07 -3.51 -28.34
C ILE A 350 7.86 -3.28 -29.64
N GLN A 351 7.25 -3.52 -30.80
CA GLN A 351 7.90 -3.27 -32.09
C GLN A 351 8.20 -1.78 -32.30
N GLY A 352 7.31 -0.91 -31.83
CA GLY A 352 7.47 0.54 -31.81
C GLY A 352 8.76 0.98 -31.11
N MET A 353 9.17 0.30 -30.03
CA MET A 353 10.42 0.60 -29.31
C MET A 353 11.66 0.46 -30.20
N GLY A 354 11.68 -0.50 -31.12
CA GLY A 354 12.80 -0.65 -32.07
C GLY A 354 12.87 0.50 -33.07
N THR A 355 11.73 1.08 -33.44
CA THR A 355 11.67 2.29 -34.29
C THR A 355 12.07 3.53 -33.50
N ALA A 356 11.55 3.67 -32.28
CA ALA A 356 11.93 4.74 -31.35
C ALA A 356 13.44 4.80 -31.14
N TYR A 357 14.08 3.65 -30.91
CA TYR A 357 15.55 3.56 -30.79
C TYR A 357 16.26 4.15 -32.00
N ARG A 358 15.91 3.71 -33.22
CA ARG A 358 16.57 4.18 -34.45
C ARG A 358 16.39 5.68 -34.64
N ASP A 359 15.15 6.17 -34.50
CA ASP A 359 14.81 7.56 -34.78
C ASP A 359 15.44 8.50 -33.73
N LEU A 360 15.44 8.12 -32.45
CA LEU A 360 16.09 8.88 -31.39
C LEU A 360 17.62 8.82 -31.48
N ALA A 361 18.19 7.66 -31.80
CA ALA A 361 19.63 7.52 -31.98
C ALA A 361 20.13 8.38 -33.15
N GLU A 362 19.36 8.48 -34.25
CA GLU A 362 19.64 9.41 -35.34
C GLU A 362 19.51 10.87 -34.87
N ARG A 363 18.43 11.22 -34.16
CA ARG A 363 18.24 12.58 -33.62
C ARG A 363 19.41 13.02 -32.76
N TYR A 364 19.87 12.18 -31.84
CA TYR A 364 20.91 12.52 -30.86
C TYR A 364 22.33 12.18 -31.32
N ALA A 365 22.51 11.75 -32.57
CA ALA A 365 23.82 11.43 -33.13
C ALA A 365 24.78 12.63 -33.06
N GLY A 366 25.91 12.45 -32.37
CA GLY A 366 26.92 13.50 -32.15
C GLY A 366 26.64 14.45 -30.97
N SER A 367 25.55 14.22 -30.23
CA SER A 367 25.26 14.90 -28.97
C SER A 367 25.93 14.22 -27.77
N LYS A 368 25.71 14.74 -26.55
CA LYS A 368 26.12 14.12 -25.29
C LYS A 368 25.03 13.24 -24.66
N LEU A 369 23.96 12.92 -25.39
CA LEU A 369 22.87 12.08 -24.92
C LEU A 369 22.84 10.80 -25.76
N GLU A 370 22.99 9.67 -25.09
CA GLU A 370 23.00 8.34 -25.72
C GLU A 370 21.63 7.70 -25.55
N ILE A 371 21.24 6.88 -26.52
CA ILE A 371 19.99 6.11 -26.47
C ILE A 371 20.38 4.64 -26.30
N ASN A 372 19.86 4.00 -25.25
CA ASN A 372 20.15 2.59 -24.98
C ASN A 372 19.77 1.73 -26.19
N GLU A 373 20.62 0.78 -26.58
CA GLU A 373 20.37 -0.07 -27.74
C GLU A 373 19.13 -0.97 -27.51
N CYS A 374 18.26 -1.05 -28.53
CA CYS A 374 17.09 -1.93 -28.50
C CYS A 374 17.05 -2.85 -29.72
N ARG A 375 16.90 -4.15 -29.45
CA ARG A 375 16.69 -5.19 -30.45
C ARG A 375 15.36 -5.89 -30.21
N VAL A 376 14.42 -5.73 -31.12
CA VAL A 376 13.14 -6.46 -31.12
C VAL A 376 13.39 -7.94 -31.46
N LEU A 377 12.75 -8.85 -30.74
CA LEU A 377 12.81 -10.29 -30.97
C LEU A 377 12.14 -10.67 -32.29
N GLU A 378 12.53 -11.80 -32.88
CA GLU A 378 12.05 -12.23 -34.21
C GLU A 378 10.53 -12.42 -34.29
N ASP A 379 9.90 -12.83 -33.18
CA ASP A 379 8.45 -13.02 -33.10
C ASP A 379 7.67 -11.71 -32.85
N GLY A 380 8.37 -10.60 -32.63
CA GLY A 380 7.79 -9.28 -32.37
C GLY A 380 7.11 -9.13 -31.01
N THR A 381 7.22 -10.12 -30.12
CA THR A 381 6.54 -10.13 -28.81
C THR A 381 7.41 -9.60 -27.67
N GLY A 382 8.72 -9.44 -27.91
CA GLY A 382 9.64 -8.84 -26.95
C GLY A 382 10.70 -7.95 -27.57
N ALA A 383 11.35 -7.16 -26.74
CA ALA A 383 12.50 -6.33 -27.08
C ALA A 383 13.59 -6.47 -26.01
N GLU A 384 14.84 -6.57 -26.44
CA GLU A 384 16.03 -6.67 -25.60
C GLU A 384 16.78 -5.33 -25.58
N PHE A 385 17.21 -4.94 -24.39
CA PHE A 385 17.97 -3.73 -24.12
C PHE A 385 19.26 -4.08 -23.38
N GLU A 386 20.31 -3.29 -23.60
CA GLU A 386 21.53 -3.39 -22.81
C GLU A 386 21.24 -3.05 -21.34
N TYR A 387 21.88 -3.78 -20.43
CA TYR A 387 21.91 -3.41 -19.03
C TYR A 387 22.94 -2.29 -18.81
N ILE A 388 22.45 -1.08 -18.59
CA ILE A 388 23.28 0.09 -18.31
C ILE A 388 23.49 0.21 -16.80
N GLU A 389 24.75 0.17 -16.35
CA GLU A 389 25.12 0.43 -14.97
C GLU A 389 25.27 1.95 -14.76
N GLY A 390 24.56 2.50 -13.78
CA GLY A 390 24.64 3.93 -13.48
C GLY A 390 23.73 4.38 -12.34
N THR A 391 23.80 5.68 -12.07
CA THR A 391 22.93 6.41 -11.13
C THR A 391 21.90 7.18 -11.95
N THR A 392 20.63 7.19 -11.55
CA THR A 392 19.63 7.98 -12.28
C THR A 392 19.93 9.47 -12.15
N LEU A 393 19.62 10.24 -13.20
CA LEU A 393 19.73 11.70 -13.12
C LEU A 393 18.85 12.25 -11.98
N GLU A 394 17.72 11.58 -11.74
CA GLU A 394 16.84 11.85 -10.60
C GLU A 394 17.55 11.72 -9.23
N GLU A 395 18.27 10.60 -8.99
CA GLU A 395 19.00 10.38 -7.74
C GLU A 395 20.09 11.44 -7.52
N ILE A 396 20.75 11.87 -8.60
CA ILE A 396 21.76 12.94 -8.55
C ILE A 396 21.12 14.28 -8.17
N LEU A 397 19.99 14.63 -8.79
CA LEU A 397 19.23 15.85 -8.49
C LEU A 397 18.69 15.84 -7.06
N ASP A 398 18.19 14.70 -6.57
CA ASP A 398 17.76 14.51 -5.18
C ASP A 398 18.93 14.79 -4.21
N GLY A 399 20.15 14.35 -4.55
CA GLY A 399 21.35 14.57 -3.75
C GLY A 399 21.74 16.05 -3.61
N PHE A 400 21.52 16.88 -4.64
CA PHE A 400 21.72 18.33 -4.56
C PHE A 400 20.58 19.02 -3.80
N LEU A 401 19.34 18.60 -4.07
CA LEU A 401 18.15 19.10 -3.40
C LEU A 401 18.19 18.89 -1.88
N GLU A 402 18.61 17.70 -1.43
CA GLU A 402 18.72 17.35 -0.01
C GLU A 402 19.74 18.21 0.74
N LYS A 403 20.80 18.63 0.05
CA LYS A 403 21.85 19.53 0.58
C LYS A 403 21.54 21.01 0.40
N GLU A 404 20.44 21.32 -0.28
CA GLU A 404 20.07 22.68 -0.68
C GLU A 404 21.18 23.36 -1.52
N ASP A 405 21.91 22.57 -2.30
CA ASP A 405 22.92 23.03 -3.26
C ASP A 405 22.24 23.41 -4.58
N TRP A 406 21.57 24.57 -4.55
CA TRP A 406 20.78 25.06 -5.67
C TRP A 406 21.63 25.41 -6.89
N ASP A 407 22.85 25.91 -6.70
CA ASP A 407 23.75 26.25 -7.80
C ASP A 407 24.09 25.00 -8.63
N SER A 408 24.45 23.89 -7.96
CA SER A 408 24.72 22.62 -8.64
C SER A 408 23.46 22.01 -9.24
N PHE A 409 22.32 22.09 -8.55
CA PHE A 409 21.03 21.63 -9.09
C PHE A 409 20.67 22.35 -10.39
N TYR A 410 20.72 23.68 -10.40
CA TYR A 410 20.40 24.48 -11.58
C TYR A 410 21.39 24.23 -12.71
N ALA A 411 22.69 24.15 -12.43
CA ALA A 411 23.69 23.86 -13.45
C ALA A 411 23.54 22.47 -14.07
N LEU A 412 23.12 21.47 -13.30
CA LEU A 412 22.81 20.14 -13.83
C LEU A 412 21.52 20.14 -14.65
N PHE A 413 20.50 20.86 -14.20
CA PHE A 413 19.26 21.04 -14.95
C PHE A 413 19.49 21.76 -16.28
N ASP A 414 20.31 22.80 -16.30
CA ASP A 414 20.67 23.54 -17.51
C ASP A 414 21.42 22.61 -18.50
N GLU A 415 22.33 21.75 -18.02
CA GLU A 415 22.98 20.71 -18.86
C GLU A 415 21.96 19.72 -19.43
N TYR A 416 20.98 19.29 -18.63
CA TYR A 416 19.90 18.45 -19.11
C TYR A 416 19.10 19.13 -20.23
N VAL A 417 18.73 20.41 -20.06
CA VAL A 417 18.05 21.20 -21.10
C VAL A 417 18.90 21.29 -22.37
N GLU A 418 20.21 21.54 -22.25
CA GLU A 418 21.13 21.60 -23.39
C GLU A 418 21.14 20.28 -24.17
N ARG A 419 21.21 19.14 -23.48
CA ARG A 419 21.25 17.81 -24.11
C ARG A 419 19.97 17.48 -24.84
N ILE A 420 18.81 17.68 -24.21
CA ILE A 420 17.53 17.32 -24.84
C ILE A 420 17.17 18.24 -26.01
N SER A 421 17.73 19.46 -26.07
CA SER A 421 17.53 20.42 -27.15
C SER A 421 18.18 20.03 -28.47
N TYR A 422 19.05 19.02 -28.48
CA TYR A 422 19.70 18.58 -29.70
C TYR A 422 18.68 17.97 -30.69
N GLY A 423 18.66 18.50 -31.92
CA GLY A 423 17.74 18.08 -32.97
C GLY A 423 16.26 18.29 -32.63
N GLU A 424 15.92 19.29 -31.81
CA GLU A 424 14.55 19.62 -31.37
C GLU A 424 13.56 19.79 -32.53
N GLU A 425 14.04 20.24 -33.70
CA GLU A 425 13.24 20.43 -34.91
C GLU A 425 12.87 19.12 -35.63
N LEU A 426 13.54 18.01 -35.31
CA LEU A 426 13.29 16.71 -35.94
C LEU A 426 11.93 16.14 -35.48
N PRO A 427 11.21 15.42 -36.36
CA PRO A 427 9.86 14.92 -36.07
C PRO A 427 9.89 13.64 -35.22
N VAL A 428 10.71 13.61 -34.18
CA VAL A 428 10.82 12.51 -33.22
C VAL A 428 11.09 13.08 -31.84
N ALA A 429 10.27 12.71 -30.86
CA ALA A 429 10.49 13.07 -29.48
C ALA A 429 9.91 12.02 -28.53
N ASP A 430 10.69 11.69 -27.50
CA ASP A 430 10.18 10.94 -26.35
C ASP A 430 9.48 11.90 -25.39
N TYR A 431 8.18 11.66 -25.19
CA TYR A 431 7.36 12.45 -24.28
C TYR A 431 7.71 12.16 -22.82
N ASP A 432 8.29 10.98 -22.54
CA ASP A 432 8.66 10.53 -21.19
C ASP A 432 10.16 10.57 -20.91
N LEU A 433 10.88 11.48 -21.58
CA LEU A 433 12.29 11.76 -21.31
C LEU A 433 12.46 12.50 -19.98
N ILE A 434 12.17 11.84 -18.85
CA ILE A 434 12.26 12.38 -17.49
C ILE A 434 13.58 11.96 -16.81
N PHE A 435 13.90 12.59 -15.68
CA PHE A 435 15.16 12.34 -14.97
C PHE A 435 15.34 10.87 -14.52
N ALA A 436 14.25 10.18 -14.20
CA ALA A 436 14.28 8.77 -13.79
C ALA A 436 14.64 7.82 -14.95
N ASN A 437 14.42 8.24 -16.20
CA ASN A 437 14.66 7.44 -17.41
C ASN A 437 16.05 7.70 -18.03
N ILE A 438 16.92 8.45 -17.33
CA ILE A 438 18.30 8.74 -17.75
C ILE A 438 19.26 8.19 -16.70
N LEU A 439 20.16 7.29 -17.11
CA LEU A 439 21.28 6.84 -16.29
C LEU A 439 22.55 7.61 -16.63
N VAL A 440 23.28 7.99 -15.58
CA VAL A 440 24.62 8.57 -15.67
C VAL A 440 25.63 7.51 -15.25
N SER A 441 26.47 7.08 -16.20
CA SER A 441 27.50 6.06 -15.97
C SER A 441 28.75 6.70 -15.38
N LEU A 442 28.76 6.83 -14.05
CA LEU A 442 29.86 7.45 -13.31
C LEU A 442 31.10 6.55 -13.28
N PRO A 443 32.32 7.11 -13.38
CA PRO A 443 33.55 6.35 -13.17
C PRO A 443 33.58 5.66 -11.80
N GLU A 444 34.23 4.50 -11.71
CA GLU A 444 34.32 3.74 -10.47
C GLU A 444 34.87 4.60 -9.31
N GLY A 445 34.15 4.64 -8.19
CA GLY A 445 34.50 5.44 -7.01
C GLY A 445 34.18 6.93 -7.10
N ALA A 446 33.69 7.43 -8.25
CA ALA A 446 33.18 8.79 -8.36
C ALA A 446 31.89 8.97 -7.55
N LYS A 447 31.68 10.18 -7.04
CA LYS A 447 30.48 10.53 -6.29
C LYS A 447 29.52 11.29 -7.20
N ALA A 448 28.24 10.96 -7.12
CA ALA A 448 27.14 11.71 -7.75
C ALA A 448 27.13 13.22 -7.41
N ALA A 449 27.78 13.62 -6.31
CA ALA A 449 27.87 15.02 -5.89
C ALA A 449 28.92 15.85 -6.66
N ASP A 450 29.78 15.23 -7.48
CA ASP A 450 30.74 15.97 -8.31
C ASP A 450 30.13 16.32 -9.67
N LEU A 451 29.61 17.54 -9.76
CA LEU A 451 28.89 18.04 -10.93
C LEU A 451 29.70 17.95 -12.23
N GLU A 452 30.99 18.29 -12.20
CA GLU A 452 31.79 18.30 -13.42
C GLU A 452 32.05 16.88 -13.92
N THR A 453 32.26 15.93 -12.99
CA THR A 453 32.33 14.51 -13.33
C THR A 453 31.00 14.01 -13.91
N VAL A 454 29.86 14.39 -13.30
CA VAL A 454 28.52 14.03 -13.82
C VAL A 454 28.32 14.56 -15.24
N LYS A 455 28.70 15.81 -15.53
CA LYS A 455 28.55 16.42 -16.86
C LYS A 455 29.42 15.77 -17.94
N VAL A 456 30.63 15.30 -17.62
CA VAL A 456 31.48 14.63 -18.62
C VAL A 456 31.19 13.14 -18.77
N SER A 457 30.40 12.56 -17.87
CA SER A 457 30.02 11.14 -17.92
C SER A 457 28.96 10.87 -19.00
N PRO A 458 28.91 9.65 -19.56
CA PRO A 458 27.84 9.24 -20.47
C PRO A 458 26.47 9.33 -19.80
N TRP A 459 25.50 9.95 -20.49
CA TRP A 459 24.10 9.95 -20.08
C TRP A 459 23.30 9.14 -21.09
N THR A 460 22.69 8.08 -20.63
CA THR A 460 21.98 7.12 -21.48
C THR A 460 20.50 7.11 -21.14
N VAL A 461 19.66 7.38 -22.12
CA VAL A 461 18.21 7.23 -22.03
C VAL A 461 17.89 5.74 -22.06
N ILE A 462 17.34 5.22 -20.97
CA ILE A 462 17.08 3.79 -20.78
C ILE A 462 15.62 3.41 -20.97
N ASP A 463 14.72 4.38 -20.93
CA ASP A 463 13.31 4.20 -21.29
C ASP A 463 12.88 5.29 -22.25
N TYR A 464 12.37 4.87 -23.39
CA TYR A 464 11.86 5.72 -24.48
C TYR A 464 10.59 5.10 -25.09
N GLU A 465 9.82 4.42 -24.23
CA GLU A 465 8.53 3.79 -24.54
C GLU A 465 7.54 4.78 -25.17
N TRP A 466 7.65 6.07 -24.85
CA TRP A 466 6.69 7.11 -25.25
C TRP A 466 7.23 8.03 -26.33
N THR A 467 7.88 7.44 -27.33
CA THR A 467 8.40 8.14 -28.51
C THR A 467 7.32 8.33 -29.57
N PHE A 468 7.14 9.57 -30.01
CA PHE A 468 6.16 9.93 -31.03
C PHE A 468 6.83 10.55 -32.25
N GLY A 469 6.23 10.31 -33.43
CA GLY A 469 6.63 10.91 -34.72
C GLY A 469 6.24 12.38 -34.86
N LYS A 470 6.55 13.20 -33.86
CA LYS A 470 6.32 14.65 -33.83
C LYS A 470 7.47 15.33 -33.08
N SER A 471 7.78 16.58 -33.43
CA SER A 471 8.71 17.38 -32.64
C SER A 471 8.04 17.84 -31.33
N MET A 472 8.87 18.06 -30.32
CA MET A 472 8.46 18.57 -29.01
C MET A 472 9.53 19.52 -28.53
N SER A 473 9.12 20.68 -28.01
CA SER A 473 10.11 21.65 -27.57
C SER A 473 10.83 21.17 -26.30
N ALA A 474 12.15 21.40 -26.22
CA ALA A 474 12.98 21.11 -25.06
C ALA A 474 12.46 21.79 -23.79
N LYS A 475 11.90 22.99 -23.90
CA LYS A 475 11.26 23.67 -22.75
C LYS A 475 10.04 22.89 -22.23
N GLU A 476 9.23 22.32 -23.12
CA GLU A 476 8.07 21.50 -22.74
C GLU A 476 8.54 20.20 -22.07
N THR A 477 9.49 19.50 -22.68
CA THR A 477 10.08 18.27 -22.12
C THR A 477 10.74 18.52 -20.77
N ALA A 478 11.46 19.64 -20.62
CA ALA A 478 12.13 19.98 -19.38
C ALA A 478 11.17 20.37 -18.26
N TYR A 479 10.13 21.16 -18.58
CA TYR A 479 9.11 21.49 -17.60
C TYR A 479 8.34 20.25 -17.15
N ARG A 480 8.00 19.36 -18.10
CA ARG A 480 7.36 18.08 -17.77
C ARG A 480 8.24 17.25 -16.82
N ALA A 481 9.52 17.08 -17.12
CA ALA A 481 10.45 16.34 -16.25
C ALA A 481 10.50 16.92 -14.83
N LEU A 482 10.52 18.26 -14.67
CA LEU A 482 10.45 18.92 -13.37
C LEU A 482 9.11 18.69 -12.66
N TYR A 483 8.01 18.79 -13.40
CA TYR A 483 6.66 18.61 -12.88
C TYR A 483 6.48 17.19 -12.33
N CYS A 484 6.85 16.17 -13.11
CA CYS A 484 6.85 14.76 -12.67
C CYS A 484 7.78 14.57 -11.45
N TYR A 485 9.01 15.09 -11.52
CA TYR A 485 9.98 15.01 -10.43
C TYR A 485 9.39 15.51 -9.11
N VAL A 486 8.75 16.68 -9.09
CA VAL A 486 8.14 17.26 -7.87
C VAL A 486 6.92 16.48 -7.40
N LEU A 487 6.06 16.03 -8.32
CA LEU A 487 4.83 15.30 -7.97
C LEU A 487 5.10 13.95 -7.29
N GLU A 488 6.16 13.25 -7.67
CA GLU A 488 6.45 11.91 -7.18
C GLU A 488 6.90 11.86 -5.72
N ASN A 489 7.39 12.96 -5.16
CA ASN A 489 7.89 12.99 -3.79
C ASN A 489 7.65 14.34 -3.10
N GLU A 490 6.91 14.34 -2.00
CA GLU A 490 6.66 15.54 -1.17
C GLU A 490 7.96 16.26 -0.76
N LYS A 491 9.07 15.54 -0.54
CA LYS A 491 10.38 16.16 -0.21
C LYS A 491 10.86 17.13 -1.31
N ARG A 492 10.44 16.91 -2.55
CA ARG A 492 10.82 17.69 -3.74
C ARG A 492 10.01 18.98 -3.90
N LYS A 493 8.96 19.18 -3.10
CA LYS A 493 8.22 20.47 -3.03
C LYS A 493 9.06 21.65 -2.51
N LYS A 494 10.29 21.40 -2.04
CA LYS A 494 11.30 22.45 -1.83
C LYS A 494 11.66 23.19 -3.11
N LEU A 495 11.53 22.53 -4.27
CA LEU A 495 11.79 23.13 -5.57
C LEU A 495 10.63 24.06 -5.97
N ASP A 496 10.95 25.32 -6.24
CA ASP A 496 9.98 26.30 -6.73
C ASP A 496 9.73 26.12 -8.23
N LEU A 497 8.64 25.43 -8.59
CA LEU A 497 8.25 25.21 -9.99
C LEU A 497 8.02 26.51 -10.77
N ALA A 498 7.53 27.57 -10.12
CA ALA A 498 7.31 28.86 -10.79
C ALA A 498 8.65 29.53 -11.13
N HIS A 499 9.64 29.43 -10.23
CA HIS A 499 11.01 29.86 -10.52
C HIS A 499 11.59 29.08 -11.72
N MET A 500 11.41 27.76 -11.74
CA MET A 500 11.91 26.91 -12.82
C MET A 500 11.22 27.18 -14.16
N ALA A 501 9.90 27.41 -14.16
CA ALA A 501 9.16 27.85 -15.35
C ALA A 501 9.72 29.18 -15.89
N GLY A 502 10.02 30.13 -14.99
CA GLY A 502 10.67 31.39 -15.34
C GLY A 502 12.05 31.19 -15.98
N ARG A 503 12.88 30.25 -15.49
CA ARG A 503 14.18 29.92 -16.10
C ARG A 503 14.04 29.36 -17.52
N LEU A 504 12.99 28.59 -17.78
CA LEU A 504 12.67 28.04 -19.09
C LEU A 504 11.98 29.04 -20.03
N GLY A 505 11.68 30.26 -19.57
CA GLY A 505 10.93 31.25 -20.34
C GLY A 505 9.48 30.83 -20.60
N ILE A 506 8.89 30.03 -19.71
CA ILE A 506 7.53 29.52 -19.80
C ILE A 506 6.58 30.52 -19.16
N THR A 507 5.51 30.85 -19.89
CA THR A 507 4.41 31.67 -19.39
C THR A 507 3.41 30.83 -18.57
N SER A 508 2.64 31.46 -17.69
CA SER A 508 1.60 30.74 -16.91
C SER A 508 0.56 30.04 -17.78
N GLU A 509 0.23 30.58 -18.97
CA GLU A 509 -0.67 29.93 -19.93
C GLU A 509 -0.06 28.64 -20.52
N GLU A 510 1.23 28.67 -20.85
CA GLU A 510 1.96 27.49 -21.31
C GLU A 510 2.08 26.45 -20.20
N GLU A 511 2.34 26.88 -18.97
CA GLU A 511 2.41 26.03 -17.78
C GLU A 511 1.10 25.25 -17.57
N GLU A 512 -0.04 25.96 -17.55
CA GLU A 512 -1.37 25.35 -17.47
C GLU A 512 -1.60 24.35 -18.63
N GLY A 513 -1.18 24.71 -19.84
CA GLY A 513 -1.25 23.84 -21.01
C GLY A 513 -0.38 22.59 -20.93
N PHE A 514 0.79 22.65 -20.28
CA PHE A 514 1.64 21.49 -20.04
C PHE A 514 1.04 20.57 -18.97
N VAL A 515 0.53 21.13 -17.87
CA VAL A 515 -0.12 20.37 -16.81
C VAL A 515 -1.37 19.64 -17.32
N ALA A 516 -2.20 20.31 -18.14
CA ALA A 516 -3.37 19.69 -18.76
C ALA A 516 -2.98 18.53 -19.69
N ARG A 517 -1.95 18.71 -20.52
CA ARG A 517 -1.45 17.64 -21.39
C ARG A 517 -0.84 16.47 -20.62
N GLU A 518 -0.20 16.72 -19.48
CA GLU A 518 0.27 15.63 -18.62
C GLU A 518 -0.90 14.83 -18.06
N ALA A 519 -1.96 15.49 -17.59
CA ALA A 519 -3.16 14.80 -17.13
C ALA A 519 -3.83 13.97 -18.25
N ASP A 520 -3.85 14.48 -19.49
CA ASP A 520 -4.36 13.75 -20.65
C ASP A 520 -3.46 12.58 -21.04
N PHE A 521 -2.14 12.74 -20.94
CA PHE A 521 -1.17 11.68 -21.18
C PHE A 521 -1.32 10.55 -20.15
N GLN A 522 -1.44 10.86 -18.86
CA GLN A 522 -1.66 9.85 -17.83
C GLN A 522 -2.93 9.04 -18.09
N LYS A 523 -4.04 9.70 -18.48
CA LYS A 523 -5.28 9.01 -18.88
C LYS A 523 -5.12 8.17 -20.14
N PHE A 524 -4.33 8.64 -21.10
CA PHE A 524 -4.01 7.88 -22.31
C PHE A 524 -3.25 6.59 -21.99
N VAL A 525 -2.29 6.64 -21.05
CA VAL A 525 -1.50 5.48 -20.60
C VAL A 525 -2.36 4.49 -19.80
N THR A 526 -3.11 4.96 -18.80
CA THR A 526 -3.95 4.09 -17.95
C THR A 526 -5.16 3.53 -18.71
N GLY A 527 -5.63 4.25 -19.73
CA GLY A 527 -6.81 3.89 -20.50
C GLY A 527 -8.12 4.15 -19.75
N ARG A 528 -9.09 3.25 -19.93
CA ARG A 528 -10.49 3.45 -19.45
C ARG A 528 -10.77 2.90 -18.05
N TYR A 529 -9.81 2.21 -17.46
CA TYR A 529 -9.99 1.50 -16.19
C TYR A 529 -9.35 2.25 -15.03
N LYS A 530 -9.85 1.98 -13.82
CA LYS A 530 -9.35 2.56 -12.59
C LYS A 530 -8.01 1.94 -12.19
N SER A 531 -7.10 2.79 -11.76
CA SER A 531 -5.88 2.35 -11.06
C SER A 531 -6.22 1.61 -9.76
N MET A 532 -5.26 0.86 -9.22
CA MET A 532 -5.46 0.17 -7.95
C MET A 532 -5.66 1.13 -6.77
N GLY A 533 -5.05 2.33 -6.80
CA GLY A 533 -5.32 3.38 -5.83
C GLY A 533 -6.77 3.88 -5.89
N GLU A 534 -7.29 4.13 -7.11
CA GLU A 534 -8.71 4.48 -7.28
C GLU A 534 -9.65 3.34 -6.88
N MET A 535 -9.28 2.08 -7.13
CA MET A 535 -10.04 0.92 -6.67
C MET A 535 -10.10 0.83 -5.14
N ARG A 536 -9.00 1.17 -4.45
CA ARG A 536 -8.95 1.22 -2.98
C ARG A 536 -9.94 2.26 -2.45
N GLU A 537 -9.95 3.45 -3.02
CA GLU A 537 -10.92 4.49 -2.68
C GLU A 537 -12.36 4.08 -3.00
N LEU A 538 -12.58 3.41 -4.12
CA LEU A 538 -13.90 2.97 -4.55
C LEU A 538 -14.48 1.88 -3.64
N ILE A 539 -13.65 0.94 -3.17
CA ILE A 539 -14.07 -0.08 -2.19
C ILE A 539 -14.41 0.56 -0.84
N GLY A 540 -13.73 1.65 -0.47
CA GLY A 540 -14.18 2.57 0.58
C GLY A 540 -13.83 2.16 2.02
N PHE A 541 -12.85 1.28 2.22
CA PHE A 541 -12.31 1.02 3.56
C PHE A 541 -11.56 2.25 4.10
N ARG A 542 -11.70 2.51 5.39
CA ARG A 542 -11.20 3.73 6.02
C ARG A 542 -9.68 3.70 6.21
N THR A 543 -9.08 4.86 6.07
CA THR A 543 -7.73 5.14 6.59
C THR A 543 -7.88 6.06 7.79
N MET A 544 -7.50 5.57 8.96
CA MET A 544 -7.47 6.35 10.19
C MET A 544 -6.07 6.90 10.38
N GLU A 545 -5.92 8.17 10.73
CA GLU A 545 -4.64 8.83 11.01
C GLU A 545 -4.56 9.15 12.50
N PRO A 546 -4.12 8.23 13.39
CA PRO A 546 -4.20 8.40 14.83
C PRO A 546 -3.55 9.69 15.35
N GLU A 547 -2.47 10.15 14.72
CA GLU A 547 -1.79 11.41 15.07
C GLU A 547 -2.74 12.62 15.02
N LYS A 548 -3.67 12.66 14.06
CA LYS A 548 -4.69 13.72 13.96
C LYS A 548 -5.68 13.70 15.12
N TRP A 549 -5.69 12.69 15.98
CA TRP A 549 -6.58 12.55 17.12
C TRP A 549 -5.86 12.68 18.47
N LEU A 550 -4.52 12.64 18.52
CA LEU A 550 -3.75 12.64 19.77
C LEU A 550 -4.06 13.85 20.67
N HIS A 551 -4.24 15.03 20.08
CA HIS A 551 -4.58 16.28 20.78
C HIS A 551 -5.88 16.24 21.59
N LYS A 552 -6.74 15.24 21.32
CA LYS A 552 -8.01 15.02 22.04
C LYS A 552 -7.83 14.19 23.32
N PHE A 553 -6.64 13.66 23.58
CA PHE A 553 -6.41 12.69 24.66
C PHE A 553 -5.24 13.04 25.60
N ASP A 554 -4.34 13.93 25.20
CA ASP A 554 -3.16 14.34 25.99
C ASP A 554 -3.34 15.66 26.76
N GLY A 555 -4.53 16.28 26.67
CA GLY A 555 -4.82 17.58 27.28
C GLY A 555 -4.04 18.74 26.66
N SER A 556 -3.39 18.56 25.51
CA SER A 556 -2.69 19.63 24.78
C SER A 556 -3.65 20.57 24.05
N SER A 557 -4.92 20.19 23.89
CA SER A 557 -5.95 21.10 23.41
C SER A 557 -6.08 22.26 24.40
N LYS A 558 -5.82 23.49 23.92
CA LYS A 558 -5.98 24.71 24.73
C LYS A 558 -7.42 24.86 25.24
N GLU A 559 -8.36 24.29 24.52
CA GLU A 559 -9.79 24.34 24.75
C GLU A 559 -10.28 23.32 25.78
N GLU A 560 -9.61 22.17 25.93
CA GLU A 560 -9.99 21.07 26.85
C GLU A 560 -9.21 21.14 28.16
N ARG A 561 -9.19 22.34 28.75
CA ARG A 561 -8.52 22.61 30.02
C ARG A 561 -9.55 23.04 31.04
N VAL A 562 -9.53 22.38 32.20
CA VAL A 562 -10.37 22.75 33.35
C VAL A 562 -9.59 23.70 34.23
N GLN A 563 -10.13 24.88 34.47
CA GLN A 563 -9.55 25.86 35.39
C GLN A 563 -10.39 25.98 36.64
N LEU A 564 -9.74 25.96 37.81
CA LEU A 564 -10.38 26.14 39.09
C LEU A 564 -9.93 27.46 39.70
N TYR A 565 -10.91 28.28 40.11
CA TYR A 565 -10.72 29.53 40.82
C TYR A 565 -11.26 29.41 42.25
N MET A 566 -10.56 30.01 43.21
CA MET A 566 -10.96 30.04 44.62
C MET A 566 -11.24 31.48 45.08
N ASP A 567 -12.45 31.76 45.57
CA ASP A 567 -12.78 33.08 46.14
C ASP A 567 -12.64 33.09 47.67
N ARG A 568 -11.69 33.86 48.18
CA ARG A 568 -11.43 34.06 49.63
C ARG A 568 -12.10 35.33 50.18
N GLY A 569 -13.05 35.91 49.46
CA GLY A 569 -13.81 37.11 49.84
C GLY A 569 -13.42 38.38 49.08
N LYS A 570 -12.62 38.28 48.02
CA LYS A 570 -12.23 39.38 47.13
C LYS A 570 -12.73 39.20 45.69
N GLY A 571 -13.46 38.12 45.40
CA GLY A 571 -13.83 37.71 44.05
C GLY A 571 -12.79 36.76 43.43
N TYR A 572 -13.04 36.35 42.19
CA TYR A 572 -12.14 35.47 41.43
C TYR A 572 -11.01 36.27 40.75
N SER A 573 -9.78 35.76 40.82
CA SER A 573 -8.60 36.35 40.18
C SER A 573 -7.77 35.26 39.50
N GLU A 574 -6.96 35.62 38.51
CA GLU A 574 -5.99 34.69 37.90
C GLU A 574 -4.86 34.29 38.86
N GLU A 575 -4.57 35.10 39.87
CA GLU A 575 -3.56 34.78 40.89
C GLU A 575 -4.07 33.68 41.84
N ASP A 576 -5.38 33.60 42.04
CA ASP A 576 -6.08 32.60 42.88
C ASP A 576 -6.77 31.52 42.03
N SER A 577 -6.14 31.13 40.91
CA SER A 577 -6.60 30.06 40.01
C SER A 577 -5.48 29.10 39.61
N TYR A 578 -5.84 27.91 39.17
CA TYR A 578 -4.91 26.99 38.51
C TYR A 578 -5.65 26.02 37.60
N PHE A 579 -4.92 25.47 36.62
CA PHE A 579 -5.45 24.42 35.74
C PHE A 579 -5.28 23.05 36.37
N LEU A 580 -6.36 22.27 36.35
CA LEU A 580 -6.35 20.88 36.79
C LEU A 580 -5.72 20.01 35.70
N LYS A 581 -4.72 19.21 36.08
CA LYS A 581 -4.15 18.17 35.21
C LYS A 581 -5.06 16.94 35.25
N ASP A 582 -5.19 16.27 34.11
CA ASP A 582 -5.90 14.99 33.98
C ASP A 582 -7.35 15.01 34.49
N ALA A 583 -8.02 16.18 34.40
CA ALA A 583 -9.39 16.33 34.85
C ALA A 583 -10.41 15.63 33.94
N TYR A 584 -10.05 15.39 32.67
CA TYR A 584 -10.87 14.64 31.73
C TYR A 584 -10.62 13.14 31.89
N ASP A 585 -11.71 12.38 32.03
CA ASP A 585 -11.72 10.91 32.04
C ASP A 585 -12.44 10.42 30.77
N GLY A 586 -11.68 10.29 29.68
CA GLY A 586 -12.22 10.05 28.34
C GLY A 586 -12.80 11.31 27.67
N GLU A 587 -13.63 11.11 26.62
CA GLU A 587 -14.07 12.21 25.73
C GLU A 587 -15.15 13.12 26.34
N HIS A 588 -15.96 12.59 27.27
CA HIS A 588 -17.20 13.25 27.67
C HIS A 588 -17.33 13.42 29.18
N VAL A 589 -16.33 13.08 29.97
CA VAL A 589 -16.43 13.12 31.45
C VAL A 589 -15.29 13.95 32.02
N ILE A 590 -15.63 14.83 32.96
CA ILE A 590 -14.68 15.56 33.79
C ILE A 590 -14.87 15.10 35.24
N HIS A 591 -13.79 14.65 35.89
CA HIS A 591 -13.77 14.32 37.31
C HIS A 591 -12.81 15.26 38.05
N ILE A 592 -13.34 15.97 39.04
CA ILE A 592 -12.58 16.94 39.85
C ILE A 592 -12.70 16.54 41.31
N ARG A 593 -11.55 16.36 41.96
CA ARG A 593 -11.47 16.16 43.41
C ARG A 593 -10.42 17.08 43.99
N VAL A 594 -10.84 18.06 44.77
CA VAL A 594 -9.95 19.11 45.30
C VAL A 594 -10.19 19.33 46.79
N LYS A 595 -9.09 19.53 47.52
CA LYS A 595 -9.13 20.00 48.90
C LYS A 595 -9.37 21.50 48.89
N VAL A 596 -10.19 21.95 49.82
CA VAL A 596 -10.63 23.35 49.89
C VAL A 596 -10.32 23.91 51.27
N ASP A 597 -9.57 25.01 51.31
CA ASP A 597 -9.21 25.67 52.56
C ASP A 597 -10.43 26.32 53.22
N ARG A 598 -10.35 26.56 54.53
CA ARG A 598 -11.47 27.08 55.34
C ARG A 598 -11.90 28.50 54.98
N ASP A 599 -10.99 29.30 54.47
CA ASP A 599 -11.22 30.70 54.10
C ASP A 599 -11.78 30.85 52.67
N VAL A 600 -11.89 29.76 51.90
CA VAL A 600 -12.54 29.75 50.59
C VAL A 600 -14.06 29.77 50.75
N ARG A 601 -14.68 30.82 50.20
CA ARG A 601 -16.12 31.10 50.27
C ARG A 601 -16.89 30.62 49.04
N ALA A 602 -16.21 30.46 47.91
CA ALA A 602 -16.79 29.90 46.70
C ALA A 602 -15.69 29.33 45.79
N LEU A 603 -16.06 28.35 44.98
CA LEU A 603 -15.23 27.79 43.91
C LEU A 603 -15.86 28.12 42.58
N ARG A 604 -15.07 28.50 41.59
CA ARG A 604 -15.51 28.58 40.18
C ARG A 604 -14.75 27.52 39.40
N VAL A 605 -15.49 26.66 38.71
CA VAL A 605 -14.98 25.66 37.77
C VAL A 605 -15.30 26.14 36.37
N ASP A 606 -14.25 26.31 35.58
CA ASP A 606 -14.37 26.57 34.15
C ASP A 606 -14.07 25.27 33.43
N PRO A 607 -15.11 24.57 32.92
CA PRO A 607 -14.97 23.19 32.48
C PRO A 607 -14.30 23.04 31.11
N ALA A 608 -14.15 24.14 30.35
CA ALA A 608 -13.44 24.21 29.07
C ALA A 608 -13.07 25.68 28.79
N MET A 609 -12.20 25.92 27.81
CA MET A 609 -11.88 27.27 27.29
C MET A 609 -12.59 27.54 25.95
N ASP A 610 -13.81 27.00 25.79
CA ASP A 610 -14.64 27.13 24.60
C ASP A 610 -16.14 26.94 24.92
N CYS A 611 -17.01 27.18 23.94
CA CYS A 611 -18.43 26.93 24.04
C CYS A 611 -18.70 25.43 24.31
N CYS A 612 -19.53 25.13 25.31
CA CYS A 612 -19.81 23.75 25.70
C CYS A 612 -21.20 23.56 26.28
N ALA A 613 -21.70 22.33 26.25
CA ALA A 613 -22.78 21.90 27.12
C ALA A 613 -22.21 20.98 28.21
N VAL A 614 -22.64 21.18 29.45
CA VAL A 614 -22.27 20.31 30.56
C VAL A 614 -23.51 19.77 31.24
N LYS A 615 -23.38 18.60 31.85
CA LYS A 615 -24.36 18.03 32.77
C LYS A 615 -23.66 17.65 34.06
N ILE A 616 -24.10 18.24 35.16
CA ILE A 616 -23.58 17.87 36.48
C ILE A 616 -24.15 16.50 36.85
N ARG A 617 -23.28 15.50 36.88
CA ARG A 617 -23.61 14.12 37.27
C ARG A 617 -23.57 13.96 38.78
N LYS A 618 -22.56 14.55 39.41
CA LYS A 618 -22.31 14.45 40.84
C LYS A 618 -21.69 15.73 41.36
N LEU A 619 -22.16 16.24 42.49
CA LEU A 619 -21.51 17.33 43.23
C LEU A 619 -21.62 17.04 44.72
N LEU A 620 -20.49 16.66 45.32
CA LEU A 620 -20.36 16.40 46.74
C LEU A 620 -19.48 17.43 47.42
N TRP A 621 -19.84 17.78 48.64
CA TRP A 621 -19.01 18.52 49.57
C TRP A 621 -18.87 17.74 50.86
N ASN A 622 -17.63 17.41 51.26
CA ASN A 622 -17.34 16.55 52.41
C ASN A 622 -18.15 15.23 52.38
N GLY A 623 -18.34 14.66 51.19
CA GLY A 623 -19.12 13.44 50.97
C GLY A 623 -20.64 13.61 50.98
N LYS A 624 -21.18 14.83 51.19
CA LYS A 624 -22.62 15.12 51.17
C LYS A 624 -23.04 15.74 49.84
N GLU A 625 -24.14 15.26 49.28
CA GLU A 625 -24.67 15.76 48.00
C GLU A 625 -25.28 17.16 48.14
N MET A 626 -24.92 18.05 47.22
CA MET A 626 -25.21 19.48 47.33
C MET A 626 -26.42 19.96 46.52
N GLY A 627 -26.91 19.15 45.58
CA GLY A 627 -27.93 19.53 44.61
C GLY A 627 -27.50 20.68 43.67
N ASN A 628 -28.31 20.97 42.65
CA ASN A 628 -28.02 21.96 41.60
C ASN A 628 -28.93 23.21 41.67
N SER A 629 -29.29 23.62 42.89
CA SER A 629 -30.19 24.76 43.13
C SER A 629 -29.46 26.11 42.95
N ARG A 630 -30.21 27.21 42.70
CA ARG A 630 -29.65 28.57 42.63
C ARG A 630 -28.98 29.05 43.94
N LYS A 631 -29.27 28.38 45.07
CA LYS A 631 -28.61 28.67 46.35
C LYS A 631 -27.20 28.07 46.42
N THR A 632 -27.01 26.95 45.74
CA THR A 632 -25.77 26.15 45.73
C THR A 632 -24.84 26.52 44.58
N LEU A 633 -25.42 26.75 43.40
CA LEU A 633 -24.69 26.90 42.14
C LEU A 633 -25.16 28.15 41.39
N SER A 634 -24.23 28.96 40.92
CA SER A 634 -24.44 30.03 39.94
C SER A 634 -23.57 29.82 38.72
N THR A 635 -24.01 30.27 37.55
CA THR A 635 -23.31 30.02 36.29
C THR A 635 -23.66 31.09 35.26
N ASN A 636 -22.78 31.34 34.30
CA ASN A 636 -23.06 32.17 33.13
C ASN A 636 -23.69 31.38 31.96
N GLY A 637 -23.89 30.07 32.13
CA GLY A 637 -24.59 29.21 31.17
C GLY A 637 -26.11 29.21 31.35
N LYS A 638 -26.83 28.83 30.30
CA LYS A 638 -28.29 28.71 30.30
C LYS A 638 -28.71 27.28 30.67
N ARG A 639 -29.58 27.17 31.68
CA ARG A 639 -30.06 25.86 32.18
C ARG A 639 -31.09 25.27 31.22
N THR A 640 -30.87 24.04 30.75
CA THR A 640 -31.75 23.35 29.78
C THR A 640 -32.57 22.21 30.40
N GLY A 641 -32.24 21.78 31.64
CA GLY A 641 -33.04 20.83 32.43
C GLY A 641 -32.19 19.75 33.11
N LYS A 642 -32.70 19.09 34.17
CA LYS A 642 -32.05 17.95 34.88
C LYS A 642 -30.54 18.10 35.17
N GLY A 643 -30.08 19.31 35.50
CA GLY A 643 -28.67 19.58 35.82
C GLY A 643 -27.77 19.86 34.61
N SER A 644 -28.35 20.07 33.43
CA SER A 644 -27.65 20.44 32.20
C SER A 644 -27.65 21.96 31.96
N TYR A 645 -26.52 22.45 31.44
CA TYR A 645 -26.25 23.85 31.14
C TYR A 645 -25.57 23.96 29.79
N VAL A 646 -25.93 24.98 29.01
CA VAL A 646 -25.28 25.34 27.74
C VAL A 646 -24.58 26.68 27.90
N PHE A 647 -23.32 26.73 27.49
CA PHE A 647 -22.46 27.91 27.53
C PHE A 647 -22.18 28.36 26.10
N ALA A 648 -22.87 29.39 25.65
CA ALA A 648 -22.61 30.07 24.39
C ALA A 648 -21.52 31.14 24.56
N THR A 649 -20.43 30.77 25.22
CA THR A 649 -19.28 31.64 25.53
C THR A 649 -18.02 30.79 25.62
N LYS A 650 -16.87 31.38 25.29
CA LYS A 650 -15.55 30.75 25.42
C LYS A 650 -14.99 30.75 26.84
N ASP A 651 -15.71 31.37 27.77
CA ASP A 651 -15.37 31.42 29.20
C ASP A 651 -16.52 30.82 30.04
N PRO A 652 -16.81 29.51 29.93
CA PRO A 652 -17.87 28.87 30.68
C PRO A 652 -17.54 28.85 32.18
N ASN A 653 -18.50 29.18 33.04
CA ASN A 653 -18.27 29.28 34.48
C ASN A 653 -19.37 28.58 35.29
N LEU A 654 -18.95 27.67 36.18
CA LEU A 654 -19.74 27.06 37.25
C LEU A 654 -19.24 27.49 38.63
N CYS A 655 -19.91 28.46 39.26
CA CYS A 655 -19.64 28.90 40.62
C CYS A 655 -20.42 28.05 41.66
N ILE A 656 -19.69 27.32 42.50
CA ILE A 656 -20.19 26.58 43.66
C ILE A 656 -20.01 27.46 44.91
N LYS A 657 -21.12 27.79 45.59
CA LYS A 657 -21.11 28.66 46.77
C LYS A 657 -20.89 27.85 48.04
N ALA A 658 -19.85 28.20 48.82
CA ALA A 658 -19.53 27.47 50.04
C ALA A 658 -20.38 27.86 51.27
N GLY A 659 -20.98 29.05 51.25
CA GLY A 659 -21.71 29.63 52.39
C GLY A 659 -23.02 28.92 52.82
N SER A 660 -23.34 27.74 52.28
CA SER A 660 -24.48 26.91 52.69
C SER A 660 -24.08 25.52 53.20
N MET A 661 -22.82 25.33 53.60
CA MET A 661 -22.22 24.03 53.89
C MET A 661 -21.80 23.87 55.36
N GLU A 662 -21.76 22.63 55.86
CA GLU A 662 -21.17 22.31 57.17
C GLU A 662 -19.63 22.41 57.09
N GLU A 663 -19.05 23.26 57.94
CA GLU A 663 -17.60 23.40 58.06
C GLU A 663 -17.00 22.18 58.76
N ALA A 664 -16.03 21.53 58.10
CA ALA A 664 -15.20 20.48 58.68
C ALA A 664 -13.74 20.93 58.77
N GLY A 665 -12.90 20.12 59.44
CA GLY A 665 -11.49 20.44 59.67
C GLY A 665 -10.70 20.64 58.37
N ASP A 666 -10.90 19.74 57.41
CA ASP A 666 -10.39 19.73 56.04
C ASP A 666 -11.60 19.59 55.10
N ASN A 667 -11.87 20.58 54.23
CA ASN A 667 -12.98 20.46 53.27
C ASN A 667 -12.51 19.80 51.96
N GLU A 668 -13.39 19.03 51.33
CA GLU A 668 -13.16 18.39 50.03
C GLU A 668 -14.40 18.56 49.14
N MET A 669 -14.16 18.97 47.89
CA MET A 669 -15.17 19.00 46.84
C MET A 669 -14.91 17.89 45.82
N GLU A 670 -15.96 17.14 45.48
CA GLU A 670 -15.96 16.21 44.35
C GLU A 670 -17.02 16.64 43.33
N LEU A 671 -16.61 16.85 42.08
CA LEU A 671 -17.49 17.21 40.97
C LEU A 671 -17.27 16.25 39.80
N GLU A 672 -18.35 15.70 39.29
CA GLU A 672 -18.38 14.91 38.06
C GLU A 672 -19.30 15.59 37.05
N LEU A 673 -18.76 15.91 35.88
CA LEU A 673 -19.50 16.51 34.77
C LEU A 673 -19.48 15.56 33.58
N GLU A 674 -20.58 15.51 32.85
CA GLU A 674 -20.49 15.21 31.43
C GLU A 674 -20.31 16.50 30.64
N ILE A 675 -19.49 16.51 29.59
CA ILE A 675 -19.22 17.67 28.74
C ILE A 675 -19.23 17.31 27.26
N VAL A 676 -19.71 18.24 26.44
CA VAL A 676 -19.50 18.24 24.99
C VAL A 676 -19.20 19.67 24.52
N ARG A 677 -18.19 19.83 23.66
CA ARG A 677 -17.90 21.11 23.00
C ARG A 677 -18.89 21.37 21.87
N LEU A 678 -19.27 22.63 21.71
CA LEU A 678 -20.28 23.04 20.74
C LEU A 678 -19.69 24.14 19.84
N PRO A 679 -19.93 24.10 18.52
CA PRO A 679 -19.74 25.27 17.68
C PRO A 679 -20.55 26.45 18.23
N GLN A 680 -20.02 27.66 18.11
CA GLN A 680 -20.59 28.85 18.76
C GLN A 680 -22.05 29.12 18.35
N ASP A 681 -22.38 28.97 17.06
CA ASP A 681 -23.75 29.17 16.56
C ASP A 681 -24.73 28.14 17.14
N MET A 682 -24.31 26.87 17.21
CA MET A 682 -25.12 25.80 17.80
C MET A 682 -25.32 26.01 19.31
N ALA A 683 -24.29 26.47 20.02
CA ALA A 683 -24.39 26.80 21.44
C ALA A 683 -25.35 27.98 21.66
N ALA A 684 -25.33 29.00 20.80
CA ALA A 684 -26.24 30.14 20.84
C ALA A 684 -27.69 29.69 20.60
N ASP A 685 -27.96 28.93 19.55
CA ASP A 685 -29.29 28.40 19.23
C ASP A 685 -29.86 27.54 20.37
N MET A 686 -29.04 26.64 20.92
CA MET A 686 -29.43 25.78 22.05
C MET A 686 -29.67 26.58 23.33
N ALA A 687 -28.86 27.63 23.56
CA ALA A 687 -29.12 28.54 24.65
C ALA A 687 -30.47 29.24 24.43
N GLU A 688 -30.74 29.82 23.27
CA GLU A 688 -32.00 30.52 22.95
C GLU A 688 -33.24 29.63 23.12
N ALA A 689 -33.22 28.40 22.59
CA ALA A 689 -34.32 27.44 22.62
C ALA A 689 -34.80 27.05 24.05
N GLY A 690 -33.94 27.20 25.06
CA GLY A 690 -34.26 26.95 26.47
C GLY A 690 -35.31 27.87 27.10
N TRP A 691 -35.98 28.74 26.34
CA TRP A 691 -37.14 29.54 26.78
C TRP A 691 -38.50 28.89 26.53
N PHE A 692 -38.57 27.80 25.77
CA PHE A 692 -39.81 27.04 25.59
C PHE A 692 -39.90 25.90 26.61
N ARG A 693 -40.15 26.23 27.88
CA ARG A 693 -40.77 25.32 28.86
C ARG A 693 -41.40 26.07 30.02
#